data_AF-A0A6A4SJA5-F1
#
_entry.id   AF-A0A6A4SJA5-F1
#
_cell.length_a   1.000
_cell.length_b   1.000
_cell.length_c   1.000
_cell.angle_alpha   90.00
_cell.angle_beta   90.00
_cell.angle_gamma   90.00
#
_symmetry.space_group_name_H-M   'P 1'
#
loop_
_entity.id
_entity.type
_entity.pdbx_description
1 polymer ?
#
loop_
_entity_poly.entity_id
_entity_poly.type
_entity_poly.pdbx_seq_one_letter_code
_entity_poly.pdbx_strand_id
1 'polypeptide(L)'
;MERLMLRGVVGTLGNRAAAALDYLPVLRTICRSEQLKEKGKVKRRGVLCLLLNRSVLREQWIRAKYERMEFKGEIKYPPLSYTTGFYEGLLWKKGKENTQFLKRKFVLSEREFSLTYYNKENESKGPKAVISIKDLNATFQPEKIGHPHGLQITYQDADHTRNLYVYHESPEEIVTWYNAIRAARYAYLKTAYPTGSDEELIPKITRNSLKEGYMEKTGPLQKESFKKRWFILDSQNRKLFYFRGQLDAEELGVIFIGTESNGYSVKESVPKHARGNKWKCGIMVDTPERQFVFMCEQEREQREWLEALRRVLSRPMSPQDYAAKVGKTSLIMSLVSEEFPDEVPLRAEEITIPADVTPERVPTHIVDYSEAEQSDEQLYQEISKANVICIVYSVNNKMSIEKVTSHWIPLINDRTDKDSRVPLILVGNKSDLVEHSSMETILPIMNQYQDIETCVECSAKNLKNISELFYYAQKAVLHPTGPLYCPEEKELKPSCIKALTRIFKVSDLDNDGVLNDNELNFFQRTCFNTPLAPQALEDVKNVVRRNMTDGVKANGLTLKGFLFLHTLFIQRGRHETTWTVLRRFGYDDDLELTQEYLFPIVKIPADCTTELNHNAYLFLQSVFDKHDKDRDCALSPEEVKDLFKVFPYMPWGPDVNNTVCTNDQGWITYQGYLSQWTLTTYLDVQRSLEYLGYLGYSIIYEQESQAAAITVTRNKRIDLQKKQTQRSVFRCNVLGARGSGKSGFLQAFLGRNLQYQRRIREDHKSLFAISTTYVYGQEKYLLLHEVMPDFDFLSEADLACDVVCLVYDINSPRSFEYCAKVYKQYFIDSKTPCVVIATKSDLHEVRQHYSLSPHEFCRKHKLHPPQPFTCNSTDAPNKDIYTRLTTMAMYPHMAQADLKNSTFWLRASVGATVFAVLGFAMYRVLLKQRLEECEQPDRQSSSTSVCSYSDGVMESPPARPLSAPSPSTHTHRETRSVPSALSPRLPLYQELNSEEAVYENTLLALDYRHQNGEL
;
A
#
# COMPACT_ATOMS: atom_id res chain seq x y z
N MET A 1 -20.16 30.42 -65.82
CA MET A 1 -20.27 30.24 -64.36
C MET A 1 -18.91 30.11 -63.69
N GLU A 2 -17.91 29.47 -64.29
CA GLU A 2 -16.52 29.45 -63.79
C GLU A 2 -15.91 30.86 -63.60
N ARG A 3 -16.27 31.83 -64.45
CA ARG A 3 -15.79 33.23 -64.30
C ARG A 3 -16.22 33.96 -63.01
N LEU A 4 -17.23 33.47 -62.25
CA LEU A 4 -17.63 34.06 -60.97
C LEU A 4 -16.78 33.56 -59.78
N MET A 5 -16.09 32.43 -59.93
CA MET A 5 -15.21 31.85 -58.90
C MET A 5 -13.79 32.45 -58.93
N LEU A 6 -13.41 33.16 -60.01
CA LEU A 6 -12.01 33.42 -60.36
C LEU A 6 -11.52 34.86 -60.19
N ARG A 7 -12.34 35.82 -59.73
CA ARG A 7 -11.83 37.17 -59.42
C ARG A 7 -11.76 37.39 -57.91
N GLY A 8 -10.57 37.11 -57.37
CA GLY A 8 -10.11 37.62 -56.09
C GLY A 8 -10.06 39.15 -56.13
N VAL A 9 -10.98 39.78 -55.39
CA VAL A 9 -10.85 41.17 -54.95
C VAL A 9 -10.92 41.10 -53.43
N VAL A 10 -9.84 41.54 -52.79
CA VAL A 10 -9.64 41.56 -51.34
C VAL A 10 -10.77 42.39 -50.71
N GLY A 11 -11.61 41.72 -49.93
CA GLY A 11 -12.82 42.25 -49.31
C GLY A 11 -13.74 41.11 -48.89
N THR A 12 -13.63 40.71 -47.63
CA THR A 12 -14.40 39.64 -46.96
C THR A 12 -15.91 39.83 -47.08
N LEU A 13 -16.56 39.10 -48.00
CA LEU A 13 -17.99 38.81 -47.95
C LEU A 13 -18.14 37.33 -47.61
N GLY A 14 -18.17 37.02 -46.31
CA GLY A 14 -18.08 35.67 -45.72
C GLY A 14 -19.19 34.67 -46.05
N ASN A 15 -20.06 34.97 -47.02
CA ASN A 15 -21.19 34.12 -47.39
C ASN A 15 -21.24 33.74 -48.89
N ARG A 16 -20.28 34.20 -49.72
CA ARG A 16 -20.29 33.94 -51.18
C ARG A 16 -20.17 32.46 -51.53
N ALA A 17 -19.28 31.71 -50.87
CA ALA A 17 -19.06 30.29 -51.15
C ALA A 17 -20.23 29.40 -50.66
N ALA A 18 -20.71 29.62 -49.43
CA ALA A 18 -21.79 28.86 -48.81
C ALA A 18 -23.16 29.10 -49.48
N ALA A 19 -23.45 30.34 -49.89
CA ALA A 19 -24.62 30.62 -50.71
C ALA A 19 -24.51 29.92 -52.08
N ALA A 20 -23.40 30.09 -52.80
CA ALA A 20 -23.24 29.53 -54.14
C ALA A 20 -23.39 28.00 -54.20
N LEU A 21 -22.83 27.26 -53.23
CA LEU A 21 -22.84 25.80 -53.18
C LEU A 21 -24.23 25.18 -52.93
N ASP A 22 -25.11 25.83 -52.16
CA ASP A 22 -26.46 25.33 -51.89
C ASP A 22 -27.49 25.70 -52.98
N TYR A 23 -27.28 26.82 -53.68
CA TYR A 23 -28.13 27.20 -54.81
C TYR A 23 -27.75 26.45 -56.10
N LEU A 24 -26.50 25.98 -56.22
CA LEU A 24 -25.98 25.28 -57.41
C LEU A 24 -26.76 24.00 -57.80
N PRO A 25 -27.14 23.09 -56.88
CA PRO A 25 -27.95 21.91 -57.21
C PRO A 25 -29.35 22.29 -57.70
N VAL A 26 -29.98 23.29 -57.08
CA VAL A 26 -31.30 23.79 -57.46
C VAL A 26 -31.24 24.45 -58.84
N LEU A 27 -30.19 25.22 -59.12
CA LEU A 27 -29.97 25.87 -60.42
C LEU A 27 -29.66 24.89 -61.55
N ARG A 28 -28.84 23.86 -61.31
CA ARG A 28 -28.58 22.78 -62.29
C ARG A 28 -29.89 22.06 -62.65
N THR A 29 -30.75 21.84 -61.67
CA THR A 29 -32.04 21.17 -61.86
C THR A 29 -33.03 22.05 -62.64
N ILE A 30 -33.05 23.36 -62.37
CA ILE A 30 -33.87 24.33 -63.11
C ILE A 30 -33.44 24.43 -64.58
N CYS A 31 -32.14 24.62 -64.85
CA CYS A 31 -31.62 24.68 -66.22
C CYS A 31 -31.91 23.39 -67.00
N ARG A 32 -31.80 22.22 -66.35
CA ARG A 32 -32.14 20.93 -66.96
C ARG A 32 -33.64 20.80 -67.24
N SER A 33 -34.50 21.34 -66.37
CA SER A 33 -35.96 21.32 -66.56
C SER A 33 -36.43 22.28 -67.67
N GLU A 34 -35.83 23.46 -67.78
CA GLU A 34 -36.15 24.43 -68.84
C GLU A 34 -35.62 23.97 -70.21
N GLN A 35 -34.42 23.35 -70.27
CA GLN A 35 -33.93 22.68 -71.49
C GLN A 35 -34.83 21.52 -71.96
N LEU A 36 -35.49 20.81 -71.03
CA LEU A 36 -36.42 19.72 -71.36
C LEU A 36 -37.80 20.24 -71.80
N LYS A 37 -38.19 21.44 -71.35
CA LYS A 37 -39.37 22.19 -71.82
C LYS A 37 -39.17 22.72 -73.24
N GLU A 38 -38.02 23.33 -73.52
CA GLU A 38 -37.67 23.83 -74.87
C GLU A 38 -37.61 22.70 -75.92
N LYS A 39 -37.34 21.46 -75.49
CA LYS A 39 -37.33 20.26 -76.34
C LYS A 39 -38.68 19.53 -76.45
N GLY A 40 -39.77 20.08 -75.89
CA GLY A 40 -41.13 19.56 -76.07
C GLY A 40 -41.44 18.19 -75.44
N LYS A 41 -40.62 17.69 -74.49
CA LYS A 41 -40.66 16.28 -74.04
C LYS A 41 -41.41 15.96 -72.74
N VAL A 42 -42.16 16.87 -72.10
CA VAL A 42 -42.82 16.57 -70.81
C VAL A 42 -44.27 17.08 -70.70
N LYS A 43 -45.21 16.17 -70.40
CA LYS A 43 -46.61 16.47 -70.02
C LYS A 43 -46.78 16.66 -68.50
N ARG A 44 -47.73 17.54 -68.16
CA ARG A 44 -47.98 18.32 -66.92
C ARG A 44 -47.98 17.67 -65.53
N ARG A 45 -47.73 16.37 -65.30
CA ARG A 45 -48.04 15.75 -63.97
C ARG A 45 -46.93 15.03 -63.19
N GLY A 46 -45.70 14.91 -63.71
CA GLY A 46 -44.63 14.16 -63.02
C GLY A 46 -43.57 14.96 -62.25
N VAL A 47 -43.53 16.29 -62.40
CA VAL A 47 -42.38 17.11 -61.93
C VAL A 47 -42.64 17.80 -60.57
N LEU A 48 -43.85 17.68 -60.02
CA LEU A 48 -44.27 18.46 -58.85
C LEU A 48 -43.79 17.90 -57.50
N CYS A 49 -43.38 16.62 -57.42
CA CYS A 49 -43.27 15.93 -56.13
C CYS A 49 -41.90 16.12 -55.42
N LEU A 50 -40.82 16.46 -56.13
CA LEU A 50 -39.49 16.75 -55.54
C LEU A 50 -39.20 18.25 -55.35
N LEU A 51 -40.13 19.13 -55.74
CA LEU A 51 -39.95 20.59 -55.76
C LEU A 51 -40.67 21.34 -54.63
N LEU A 52 -41.33 20.63 -53.70
CA LEU A 52 -42.25 21.25 -52.72
C LEU A 52 -41.58 21.85 -51.47
N ASN A 53 -40.36 21.45 -51.09
CA ASN A 53 -39.85 21.77 -49.73
C ASN A 53 -39.05 23.07 -49.57
N ARG A 54 -38.88 23.92 -50.60
CA ARG A 54 -38.06 25.16 -50.50
C ARG A 54 -38.60 26.33 -51.34
N SER A 55 -39.92 26.55 -51.37
CA SER A 55 -40.53 27.61 -52.19
C SER A 55 -39.99 29.01 -51.85
N VAL A 56 -39.94 29.38 -50.56
CA VAL A 56 -39.53 30.72 -50.10
C VAL A 56 -38.04 31.00 -50.34
N LEU A 57 -37.15 30.04 -50.04
CA LEU A 57 -35.72 30.17 -50.29
C LEU A 57 -35.40 30.34 -51.77
N ARG A 58 -36.07 29.55 -52.62
CA ARG A 58 -35.91 29.62 -54.08
C ARG A 58 -36.38 30.97 -54.62
N GLU A 59 -37.56 31.42 -54.20
CA GLU A 59 -38.13 32.69 -54.62
C GLU A 59 -37.23 33.86 -54.19
N GLN A 60 -36.86 33.92 -52.90
CA GLN A 60 -36.05 35.01 -52.37
C GLN A 60 -34.64 35.02 -52.93
N TRP A 61 -34.08 33.88 -53.33
CA TRP A 61 -32.81 33.87 -54.03
C TRP A 61 -32.91 34.48 -55.44
N ILE A 62 -33.98 34.16 -56.19
CA ILE A 62 -34.20 34.76 -57.52
C ILE A 62 -34.32 36.27 -57.36
N ARG A 63 -35.12 36.74 -56.39
CA ARG A 63 -35.25 38.16 -56.08
C ARG A 63 -33.92 38.77 -55.64
N ALA A 64 -33.19 38.14 -54.72
CA ALA A 64 -31.86 38.60 -54.27
C ALA A 64 -30.89 38.80 -55.44
N LYS A 65 -30.88 37.88 -56.41
CA LYS A 65 -29.98 37.92 -57.56
C LYS A 65 -30.39 38.90 -58.65
N TYR A 66 -31.67 38.91 -59.03
CA TYR A 66 -32.14 39.62 -60.22
C TYR A 66 -32.84 40.93 -59.89
N GLU A 67 -33.65 40.97 -58.83
CA GLU A 67 -34.40 42.15 -58.40
C GLU A 67 -33.54 43.05 -57.52
N ARG A 68 -32.98 42.49 -56.43
CA ARG A 68 -32.12 43.21 -55.49
C ARG A 68 -30.66 43.25 -55.92
N MET A 69 -30.21 42.43 -56.87
CA MET A 69 -28.84 42.44 -57.40
C MET A 69 -27.73 42.29 -56.35
N GLU A 70 -27.98 41.54 -55.26
CA GLU A 70 -27.08 41.37 -54.11
C GLU A 70 -25.73 40.72 -54.45
N PHE A 71 -25.61 40.04 -55.58
CA PHE A 71 -24.41 39.29 -55.97
C PHE A 71 -23.54 40.00 -57.02
N LYS A 72 -23.82 41.25 -57.37
CA LYS A 72 -23.06 42.00 -58.41
C LYS A 72 -21.65 42.44 -57.97
N GLY A 73 -21.30 42.33 -56.69
CA GLY A 73 -19.98 42.69 -56.16
C GLY A 73 -19.78 44.18 -55.87
N GLU A 74 -20.82 44.99 -56.08
CA GLU A 74 -20.88 46.36 -55.59
C GLU A 74 -21.18 46.36 -54.07
N ILE A 75 -20.46 47.18 -53.30
CA ILE A 75 -20.69 47.33 -51.87
C ILE A 75 -22.01 48.09 -51.68
N LYS A 76 -23.03 47.41 -51.15
CA LYS A 76 -24.31 48.04 -50.82
C LYS A 76 -24.22 48.79 -49.49
N TYR A 77 -24.80 49.98 -49.45
CA TYR A 77 -25.02 50.75 -48.23
C TYR A 77 -26.51 50.98 -47.99
N PRO A 78 -27.06 50.59 -46.82
CA PRO A 78 -26.39 49.85 -45.74
C PRO A 78 -25.98 48.42 -46.15
N PRO A 79 -24.94 47.83 -45.52
CA PRO A 79 -24.50 46.46 -45.80
C PRO A 79 -25.63 45.44 -45.54
N LEU A 80 -25.60 44.32 -46.26
CA LEU A 80 -26.59 43.26 -46.11
C LEU A 80 -26.55 42.71 -44.68
N SER A 81 -27.71 42.55 -44.05
CA SER A 81 -27.80 42.27 -42.61
C SER A 81 -27.17 40.93 -42.19
N TYR A 82 -27.01 39.99 -43.11
CA TYR A 82 -26.29 38.73 -42.86
C TYR A 82 -24.77 38.82 -43.12
N THR A 83 -24.24 40.03 -43.35
CA THR A 83 -22.80 40.30 -43.57
C THR A 83 -22.19 41.19 -42.48
N THR A 84 -22.99 41.68 -41.53
CA THR A 84 -22.59 42.63 -40.48
C THR A 84 -22.09 41.95 -39.20
N GLY A 85 -22.26 40.64 -39.06
CA GLY A 85 -21.93 39.90 -37.83
C GLY A 85 -22.87 40.19 -36.64
N PHE A 86 -23.88 41.03 -36.83
CA PHE A 86 -24.90 41.36 -35.84
C PHE A 86 -26.25 41.57 -36.54
N TYR A 87 -27.30 40.94 -36.04
CA TYR A 87 -28.65 41.08 -36.61
C TYR A 87 -29.72 40.97 -35.52
N GLU A 88 -30.67 41.91 -35.51
CA GLU A 88 -31.80 41.90 -34.59
C GLU A 88 -33.13 42.17 -35.29
N GLY A 89 -34.22 41.70 -34.69
CA GLY A 89 -35.55 41.82 -35.27
C GLY A 89 -36.60 41.01 -34.51
N LEU A 90 -37.85 41.15 -34.92
CA LEU A 90 -38.98 40.44 -34.32
C LEU A 90 -39.31 39.17 -35.10
N LEU A 91 -39.43 38.04 -34.42
CA LEU A 91 -39.96 36.80 -34.99
C LEU A 91 -41.18 36.32 -34.22
N TRP A 92 -42.17 35.79 -34.93
CA TRP A 92 -43.28 35.08 -34.32
C TRP A 92 -42.79 33.72 -33.84
N LYS A 93 -42.80 33.48 -32.53
CA LYS A 93 -42.28 32.26 -31.90
C LYS A 93 -43.39 31.49 -31.19
N LYS A 94 -43.50 30.19 -31.45
CA LYS A 94 -44.39 29.28 -30.71
C LYS A 94 -43.95 29.18 -29.24
N GLY A 95 -44.89 29.17 -28.30
CA GLY A 95 -44.57 28.90 -26.89
C GLY A 95 -44.17 27.44 -26.63
N LYS A 96 -43.62 27.18 -25.44
CA LYS A 96 -43.09 25.86 -25.05
C LYS A 96 -44.22 24.83 -24.95
N GLU A 97 -45.29 25.17 -24.23
CA GLU A 97 -46.40 24.27 -23.92
C GLU A 97 -47.69 24.64 -24.63
N ASN A 98 -47.84 25.91 -25.04
CA ASN A 98 -49.01 26.38 -25.77
C ASN A 98 -48.79 26.35 -27.29
N THR A 99 -49.90 26.31 -28.03
CA THR A 99 -49.89 26.33 -29.51
C THR A 99 -49.81 27.75 -30.08
N GLN A 100 -49.81 28.78 -29.24
CA GLN A 100 -49.82 30.18 -29.65
C GLN A 100 -48.44 30.65 -30.10
N PHE A 101 -48.41 31.44 -31.17
CA PHE A 101 -47.23 32.19 -31.60
C PHE A 101 -47.28 33.61 -31.04
N LEU A 102 -46.16 34.06 -30.47
CA LEU A 102 -46.02 35.40 -29.90
C LEU A 102 -44.79 36.08 -30.51
N LYS A 103 -44.88 37.37 -30.83
CA LYS A 103 -43.74 38.16 -31.28
C LYS A 103 -42.69 38.24 -30.18
N ARG A 104 -41.43 37.92 -30.51
CA ARG A 104 -40.26 38.00 -29.63
C ARG A 104 -39.13 38.71 -30.37
N LYS A 105 -38.38 39.56 -29.67
CA LYS A 105 -37.14 40.15 -30.20
C LYS A 105 -36.05 39.08 -30.16
N PHE A 106 -35.39 38.86 -31.30
CA PHE A 106 -34.20 38.02 -31.44
C PHE A 106 -33.01 38.92 -31.75
N VAL A 107 -31.85 38.54 -31.22
CA VAL A 107 -30.56 39.22 -31.41
C VAL A 107 -29.52 38.14 -31.68
N LEU A 108 -28.90 38.19 -32.86
CA LEU A 108 -27.79 37.32 -33.26
C LEU A 108 -26.49 38.12 -33.16
N SER A 109 -25.51 37.56 -32.45
CA SER A 109 -24.16 38.12 -32.31
C SER A 109 -23.14 37.09 -32.78
N GLU A 110 -22.43 37.39 -33.88
CA GLU A 110 -21.29 36.61 -34.34
C GLU A 110 -20.12 36.72 -33.36
N ARG A 111 -19.90 37.91 -32.78
CA ARG A 111 -18.81 38.15 -31.81
C ARG A 111 -18.95 37.29 -30.55
N GLU A 112 -20.17 37.11 -30.07
CA GLU A 112 -20.45 36.28 -28.88
C GLU A 112 -20.81 34.84 -29.24
N PHE A 113 -20.87 34.51 -30.54
CA PHE A 113 -21.41 33.25 -31.05
C PHE A 113 -22.73 32.85 -30.36
N SER A 114 -23.68 33.79 -30.31
CA SER A 114 -24.95 33.63 -29.60
C SER A 114 -26.17 34.08 -30.43
N LEU A 115 -27.29 33.40 -30.25
CA LEU A 115 -28.64 33.83 -30.66
C LEU A 115 -29.52 33.97 -29.43
N THR A 116 -29.92 35.18 -29.11
CA THR A 116 -30.62 35.52 -27.88
C THR A 116 -32.03 35.99 -28.18
N TYR A 117 -33.03 35.63 -27.37
CA TYR A 117 -34.39 36.16 -27.53
C TYR A 117 -35.04 36.65 -26.23
N TYR A 118 -35.95 37.62 -26.36
CA TYR A 118 -36.58 38.35 -25.25
C TYR A 118 -38.10 38.23 -25.25
N ASN A 119 -38.72 38.30 -24.07
CA ASN A 119 -40.17 38.13 -23.89
C ASN A 119 -41.02 39.35 -24.33
N LYS A 120 -40.43 40.48 -24.73
CA LYS A 120 -41.00 41.69 -25.38
C LYS A 120 -39.83 42.63 -25.70
N GLU A 121 -40.06 43.78 -26.33
CA GLU A 121 -39.01 44.77 -26.68
C GLU A 121 -38.22 45.33 -25.47
N ASN A 122 -38.67 45.11 -24.24
CA ASN A 122 -37.97 45.54 -23.03
C ASN A 122 -36.81 44.59 -22.66
N GLU A 123 -35.59 45.01 -22.96
CA GLU A 123 -34.32 44.36 -22.59
C GLU A 123 -34.05 44.37 -21.07
N SER A 124 -34.75 45.22 -20.32
CA SER A 124 -34.57 45.42 -18.87
C SER A 124 -34.89 44.19 -18.00
N LYS A 125 -35.58 43.17 -18.53
CA LYS A 125 -35.84 41.90 -17.82
C LYS A 125 -34.84 40.80 -18.14
N GLY A 126 -33.81 41.11 -18.93
CA GLY A 126 -32.81 40.14 -19.38
C GLY A 126 -33.33 39.17 -20.45
N PRO A 127 -32.43 38.39 -21.07
CA PRO A 127 -32.79 37.45 -22.12
C PRO A 127 -33.62 36.28 -21.59
N LYS A 128 -34.60 35.85 -22.38
CA LYS A 128 -35.39 34.65 -22.05
C LYS A 128 -34.62 33.36 -22.33
N ALA A 129 -33.76 33.37 -23.34
CA ALA A 129 -32.74 32.36 -23.55
C ALA A 129 -31.58 32.96 -24.36
N VAL A 130 -30.37 32.49 -24.06
CA VAL A 130 -29.14 32.75 -24.82
C VAL A 130 -28.74 31.41 -25.45
N ILE A 131 -28.78 31.31 -26.77
CA ILE A 131 -28.57 30.06 -27.50
C ILE A 131 -27.17 30.10 -28.10
N SER A 132 -26.32 29.14 -27.75
CA SER A 132 -24.99 29.03 -28.34
C SER A 132 -25.08 28.63 -29.82
N ILE A 133 -24.30 29.31 -30.67
CA ILE A 133 -24.14 28.95 -32.08
C ILE A 133 -23.42 27.61 -32.25
N LYS A 134 -22.70 27.10 -31.22
CA LYS A 134 -21.95 25.84 -31.25
C LYS A 134 -22.77 24.63 -31.68
N ASP A 135 -24.04 24.54 -31.29
CA ASP A 135 -24.91 23.41 -31.58
C ASP A 135 -26.22 23.82 -32.25
N LEU A 136 -26.30 25.06 -32.75
CA LEU A 136 -27.50 25.59 -33.37
C LEU A 136 -27.64 25.07 -34.81
N ASN A 137 -28.86 24.63 -35.16
CA ASN A 137 -29.27 24.27 -36.51
C ASN A 137 -30.55 25.02 -36.90
N ALA A 138 -30.65 25.50 -38.14
CA ALA A 138 -31.85 26.17 -38.66
C ALA A 138 -32.32 25.50 -39.96
N THR A 139 -33.60 25.13 -40.04
CA THR A 139 -34.18 24.46 -41.22
C THR A 139 -35.58 24.97 -41.51
N PHE A 140 -35.92 25.20 -42.79
CA PHE A 140 -37.28 25.58 -43.17
C PHE A 140 -38.23 24.38 -43.05
N GLN A 141 -39.37 24.60 -42.38
CA GLN A 141 -40.35 23.58 -42.05
C GLN A 141 -41.79 24.11 -42.25
N PRO A 142 -42.15 24.61 -43.44
CA PRO A 142 -43.39 25.36 -43.67
C PRO A 142 -44.65 24.51 -43.50
N GLU A 143 -44.64 23.27 -43.98
CA GLU A 143 -45.77 22.33 -43.85
C GLU A 143 -46.02 21.95 -42.39
N LYS A 144 -44.93 21.66 -41.66
CA LYS A 144 -44.92 21.29 -40.24
C LYS A 144 -45.43 22.41 -39.34
N ILE A 145 -45.04 23.65 -39.63
CA ILE A 145 -45.42 24.85 -38.86
C ILE A 145 -46.80 25.38 -39.29
N GLY A 146 -47.28 25.02 -40.49
CA GLY A 146 -48.52 25.55 -41.05
C GLY A 146 -48.39 27.00 -41.55
N HIS A 147 -47.17 27.45 -41.86
CA HIS A 147 -46.90 28.80 -42.36
C HIS A 147 -45.86 28.76 -43.49
N PRO A 148 -46.07 29.46 -44.64
CA PRO A 148 -45.15 29.43 -45.79
C PRO A 148 -43.70 29.80 -45.46
N HIS A 149 -43.51 30.60 -44.41
CA HIS A 149 -42.24 31.12 -43.91
C HIS A 149 -41.82 30.47 -42.58
N GLY A 150 -42.27 29.24 -42.30
CA GLY A 150 -41.93 28.53 -41.06
C GLY A 150 -40.47 28.08 -41.03
N LEU A 151 -39.75 28.41 -39.97
CA LEU A 151 -38.38 28.03 -39.69
C LEU A 151 -38.29 27.31 -38.33
N GLN A 152 -37.63 26.15 -38.31
CA GLN A 152 -37.29 25.41 -37.09
C GLN A 152 -35.83 25.68 -36.72
N ILE A 153 -35.61 26.16 -35.50
CA ILE A 153 -34.28 26.32 -34.89
C ILE A 153 -34.12 25.25 -33.82
N THR A 154 -33.07 24.45 -33.91
CA THR A 154 -32.77 23.34 -33.00
C THR A 154 -31.43 23.58 -32.32
N TYR A 155 -31.33 23.39 -31.00
CA TYR A 155 -30.08 23.58 -30.25
C TYR A 155 -30.03 22.66 -29.02
N GLN A 156 -28.84 22.46 -28.46
CA GLN A 156 -28.65 21.71 -27.22
C GLN A 156 -28.88 22.63 -26.02
N ASP A 157 -29.78 22.23 -25.10
CA ASP A 157 -30.14 22.93 -23.87
C ASP A 157 -30.02 21.95 -22.70
N ALA A 158 -28.94 22.06 -21.92
CA ALA A 158 -28.52 21.05 -20.94
C ALA A 158 -28.51 19.64 -21.57
N ASP A 159 -29.28 18.70 -21.01
CA ASP A 159 -29.36 17.31 -21.48
C ASP A 159 -30.34 17.10 -22.63
N HIS A 160 -31.06 18.14 -23.05
CA HIS A 160 -32.14 18.04 -24.03
C HIS A 160 -31.87 18.76 -25.35
N THR A 161 -32.50 18.28 -26.43
CA THR A 161 -32.55 18.97 -27.72
C THR A 161 -33.78 19.88 -27.80
N ARG A 162 -33.54 21.18 -27.78
CA ARG A 162 -34.59 22.19 -27.80
C ARG A 162 -34.96 22.58 -29.23
N ASN A 163 -36.25 22.50 -29.57
CA ASN A 163 -36.82 22.96 -30.83
C ASN A 163 -37.60 24.27 -30.64
N LEU A 164 -37.24 25.31 -31.40
CA LEU A 164 -38.00 26.53 -31.55
C LEU A 164 -38.64 26.57 -32.94
N TYR A 165 -39.94 26.83 -32.98
CA TYR A 165 -40.68 27.03 -34.22
C TYR A 165 -40.99 28.52 -34.35
N VAL A 166 -40.46 29.14 -35.41
CA VAL A 166 -40.58 30.57 -35.66
C VAL A 166 -41.05 30.83 -37.10
N TYR A 167 -41.65 32.00 -37.33
CA TYR A 167 -41.92 32.49 -38.68
C TYR A 167 -41.86 34.02 -38.72
N HIS A 168 -41.86 34.56 -39.94
CA HIS A 168 -42.05 35.98 -40.21
C HIS A 168 -43.06 36.19 -41.35
N GLU A 169 -43.77 37.31 -41.34
CA GLU A 169 -44.77 37.63 -42.39
C GLU A 169 -44.09 37.97 -43.72
N SER A 170 -42.97 38.71 -43.68
CA SER A 170 -42.12 38.95 -44.85
C SER A 170 -41.27 37.72 -45.20
N PRO A 171 -41.33 37.23 -46.46
CA PRO A 171 -40.47 36.15 -46.94
C PRO A 171 -38.99 36.56 -47.02
N GLU A 172 -38.70 37.85 -47.23
CA GLU A 172 -37.33 38.36 -47.27
C GLU A 172 -36.68 38.27 -45.89
N GLU A 173 -37.36 38.76 -44.85
CA GLU A 173 -36.86 38.78 -43.48
C GLU A 173 -36.56 37.38 -42.93
N ILE A 174 -37.43 36.38 -43.15
CA ILE A 174 -37.15 35.02 -42.65
C ILE A 174 -35.92 34.40 -43.33
N VAL A 175 -35.72 34.72 -44.61
CA VAL A 175 -34.58 34.23 -45.39
C VAL A 175 -33.31 34.96 -44.95
N THR A 176 -33.39 36.24 -44.61
CA THR A 176 -32.31 37.01 -43.98
C THR A 176 -31.91 36.39 -42.64
N TRP A 177 -32.85 36.08 -41.75
CA TRP A 177 -32.60 35.37 -40.48
C TRP A 177 -31.90 34.03 -40.70
N TYR A 178 -32.40 33.23 -41.63
CA TYR A 178 -31.79 31.93 -41.97
C TYR A 178 -30.33 32.11 -42.43
N ASN A 179 -30.07 33.06 -43.33
CA ASN A 179 -28.71 33.29 -43.84
C ASN A 179 -27.78 33.91 -42.79
N ALA A 180 -28.28 34.77 -41.91
CA ALA A 180 -27.52 35.37 -40.81
C ALA A 180 -27.08 34.31 -39.80
N ILE A 181 -27.99 33.43 -39.37
CA ILE A 181 -27.67 32.31 -38.47
C ILE A 181 -26.61 31.41 -39.08
N ARG A 182 -26.72 31.11 -40.38
CA ARG A 182 -25.74 30.30 -41.10
C ARG A 182 -24.37 30.97 -41.23
N ALA A 183 -24.34 32.29 -41.46
CA ALA A 183 -23.10 33.05 -41.48
C ALA A 183 -22.38 33.00 -40.12
N ALA A 184 -23.12 33.27 -39.03
CA ALA A 184 -22.59 33.16 -37.67
C ALA A 184 -22.09 31.73 -37.35
N ARG A 185 -22.81 30.71 -37.82
CA ARG A 185 -22.42 29.31 -37.67
C ARG A 185 -21.14 28.97 -38.43
N TYR A 186 -20.98 29.51 -39.64
CA TYR A 186 -19.78 29.33 -40.43
C TYR A 186 -18.58 30.04 -39.80
N ALA A 187 -18.75 31.27 -39.33
CA ALA A 187 -17.73 32.01 -38.59
C ALA A 187 -17.29 31.23 -37.34
N TYR A 188 -18.24 30.69 -36.57
CA TYR A 188 -17.93 29.81 -35.44
C TYR A 188 -17.08 28.61 -35.86
N LEU A 189 -17.46 27.91 -36.93
CA LEU A 189 -16.73 26.73 -37.42
C LEU A 189 -15.32 27.08 -37.90
N LYS A 190 -15.11 28.24 -38.54
CA LYS A 190 -13.79 28.71 -38.95
C LYS A 190 -12.91 29.09 -37.76
N THR A 191 -13.48 29.64 -36.70
CA THR A 191 -12.75 29.93 -35.46
C THR A 191 -12.43 28.64 -34.69
N ALA A 192 -13.37 27.69 -34.62
CA ALA A 192 -13.18 26.42 -33.91
C ALA A 192 -12.27 25.43 -34.68
N TYR A 193 -12.21 25.54 -36.01
CA TYR A 193 -11.38 24.70 -36.87
C TYR A 193 -10.59 25.56 -37.88
N PRO A 194 -9.52 26.24 -37.46
CA PRO A 194 -8.78 27.19 -38.31
C PRO A 194 -8.17 26.56 -39.57
N THR A 195 -7.81 25.28 -39.50
CA THR A 195 -7.24 24.49 -40.61
C THR A 195 -8.31 23.82 -41.49
N GLY A 196 -9.59 23.89 -41.11
CA GLY A 196 -10.69 23.25 -41.83
C GLY A 196 -10.97 23.92 -43.17
N SER A 197 -10.98 23.11 -44.24
CA SER A 197 -11.31 23.59 -45.58
C SER A 197 -12.79 23.98 -45.68
N ASP A 198 -13.14 24.87 -46.62
CA ASP A 198 -14.53 25.27 -46.85
C ASP A 198 -15.41 24.06 -47.22
N GLU A 199 -14.83 23.09 -47.93
CA GLU A 199 -15.50 21.84 -48.35
C GLU A 199 -15.90 20.95 -47.16
N GLU A 200 -15.12 20.96 -46.09
CA GLU A 200 -15.39 20.19 -44.86
C GLU A 200 -16.36 20.90 -43.90
N LEU A 201 -16.29 22.24 -43.83
CA LEU A 201 -17.04 23.03 -42.87
C LEU A 201 -18.45 23.37 -43.36
N ILE A 202 -18.63 23.63 -44.66
CA ILE A 202 -19.92 24.03 -45.23
C ILE A 202 -21.04 23.00 -44.96
N PRO A 203 -20.83 21.68 -45.09
CA PRO A 203 -21.85 20.67 -44.78
C PRO A 203 -22.28 20.64 -43.29
N LYS A 204 -21.51 21.25 -42.38
CA LYS A 204 -21.77 21.31 -40.94
C LYS A 204 -22.57 22.56 -40.52
N ILE A 205 -22.74 23.54 -41.42
CA ILE A 205 -23.49 24.78 -41.16
C ILE A 205 -24.99 24.50 -40.95
N THR A 206 -25.56 23.62 -41.77
CA THR A 206 -26.98 23.28 -41.72
C THR A 206 -27.17 21.78 -41.82
N ARG A 207 -27.87 21.21 -40.84
CA ARG A 207 -28.08 19.78 -40.67
C ARG A 207 -29.51 19.46 -41.07
N ASN A 208 -29.67 18.58 -42.05
CA ASN A 208 -31.00 18.10 -42.44
C ASN A 208 -31.28 16.77 -41.75
N SER A 209 -32.52 16.58 -41.29
CA SER A 209 -33.01 15.29 -40.84
C SER A 209 -33.01 14.31 -42.02
N LEU A 210 -32.55 13.09 -41.78
CA LEU A 210 -32.52 12.03 -42.79
C LEU A 210 -33.93 11.51 -43.07
N LYS A 211 -34.74 11.38 -42.01
CA LYS A 211 -36.15 11.01 -42.08
C LYS A 211 -36.89 11.52 -40.84
N GLU A 212 -38.12 11.97 -41.02
CA GLU A 212 -39.07 12.27 -39.94
C GLU A 212 -40.41 11.60 -40.23
N GLY A 213 -41.19 11.31 -39.19
CA GLY A 213 -42.50 10.66 -39.33
C GLY A 213 -43.02 10.08 -38.03
N TYR A 214 -44.27 9.63 -38.05
CA TYR A 214 -44.84 8.92 -36.90
C TYR A 214 -44.45 7.44 -36.89
N MET A 215 -44.10 6.92 -35.72
CA MET A 215 -44.02 5.47 -35.43
C MET A 215 -44.72 5.20 -34.09
N GLU A 216 -45.24 3.99 -33.88
CA GLU A 216 -45.64 3.54 -32.53
C GLU A 216 -44.45 2.85 -31.86
N LYS A 217 -44.21 3.13 -30.57
CA LYS A 217 -43.18 2.44 -29.76
C LYS A 217 -43.79 1.82 -28.50
N THR A 218 -43.17 0.75 -28.00
CA THR A 218 -43.48 0.14 -26.70
C THR A 218 -42.36 0.39 -25.68
N GLY A 219 -42.55 -0.05 -24.44
CA GLY A 219 -41.56 0.01 -23.35
C GLY A 219 -40.51 -1.12 -23.43
N PRO A 220 -39.57 -1.18 -22.48
CA PRO A 220 -38.42 -2.10 -22.55
C PRO A 220 -38.82 -3.58 -22.51
N LEU A 221 -39.84 -3.90 -21.73
CA LEU A 221 -40.30 -5.29 -21.55
C LEU A 221 -41.22 -5.75 -22.68
N GLN A 222 -41.58 -4.86 -23.61
CA GLN A 222 -42.51 -5.10 -24.73
C GLN A 222 -43.91 -5.58 -24.27
N LYS A 223 -44.21 -5.42 -22.99
CA LYS A 223 -45.52 -5.73 -22.37
C LYS A 223 -46.40 -4.48 -22.32
N GLU A 224 -45.81 -3.30 -22.44
CA GLU A 224 -46.51 -2.03 -22.40
C GLU A 224 -47.27 -1.75 -23.70
N SER A 225 -48.33 -0.95 -23.60
CA SER A 225 -49.09 -0.53 -24.77
C SER A 225 -48.26 0.36 -25.70
N PHE A 226 -48.46 0.16 -27.00
CA PHE A 226 -47.83 0.97 -28.03
C PHE A 226 -48.35 2.41 -27.98
N LYS A 227 -47.42 3.38 -28.11
CA LYS A 227 -47.74 4.80 -28.12
C LYS A 227 -47.20 5.44 -29.40
N LYS A 228 -48.07 6.15 -30.14
CA LYS A 228 -47.70 6.96 -31.31
C LYS A 228 -46.78 8.11 -30.90
N ARG A 229 -45.65 8.25 -31.57
CA ARG A 229 -44.63 9.29 -31.34
C ARG A 229 -44.10 9.83 -32.67
N TRP A 230 -43.71 11.10 -32.69
CA TRP A 230 -43.02 11.69 -33.84
C TRP A 230 -41.52 11.42 -33.71
N PHE A 231 -40.91 10.86 -34.74
CA PHE A 231 -39.49 10.54 -34.76
C PHE A 231 -38.73 11.44 -35.73
N ILE A 232 -37.48 11.76 -35.39
CA ILE A 232 -36.54 12.49 -36.24
C ILE A 232 -35.21 11.75 -36.19
N LEU A 233 -34.72 11.28 -37.34
CA LEU A 233 -33.41 10.67 -37.47
C LEU A 233 -32.39 11.69 -37.96
N ASP A 234 -31.43 12.03 -37.11
CA ASP A 234 -30.27 12.84 -37.47
C ASP A 234 -29.11 11.95 -37.91
N SER A 235 -28.80 11.99 -39.20
CA SER A 235 -27.69 11.21 -39.74
C SER A 235 -26.34 11.70 -39.26
N GLN A 236 -26.13 12.99 -39.01
CA GLN A 236 -24.82 13.53 -38.65
C GLN A 236 -24.44 13.13 -37.22
N ASN A 237 -25.37 13.28 -36.28
CA ASN A 237 -25.14 12.96 -34.87
C ASN A 237 -25.49 11.51 -34.49
N ARG A 238 -25.93 10.68 -35.46
CA ARG A 238 -26.36 9.28 -35.21
C ARG A 238 -27.46 9.13 -34.16
N LYS A 239 -28.35 10.11 -34.05
CA LYS A 239 -29.38 10.17 -33.02
C LYS A 239 -30.78 10.03 -33.63
N LEU A 240 -31.57 9.10 -33.10
CA LEU A 240 -32.99 8.95 -33.36
C LEU A 240 -33.77 9.57 -32.19
N PHE A 241 -34.30 10.76 -32.40
CA PHE A 241 -35.10 11.49 -31.42
C PHE A 241 -36.57 11.07 -31.52
N TYR A 242 -37.30 11.08 -30.39
CA TYR A 242 -38.75 10.90 -30.41
C TYR A 242 -39.49 11.86 -29.48
N PHE A 243 -40.63 12.35 -29.96
CA PHE A 243 -41.45 13.41 -29.35
C PHE A 243 -42.90 12.94 -29.16
N ARG A 244 -43.67 13.60 -28.29
CA ARG A 244 -45.12 13.31 -28.14
C ARG A 244 -45.87 13.72 -29.42
N GLY A 245 -45.51 14.87 -29.98
CA GLY A 245 -46.06 15.43 -31.20
C GLY A 245 -45.01 16.10 -32.09
N GLN A 246 -45.41 16.45 -33.31
CA GLN A 246 -44.53 16.97 -34.35
C GLN A 246 -43.95 18.36 -34.01
N LEU A 247 -44.68 19.19 -33.27
CA LEU A 247 -44.27 20.56 -32.90
C LEU A 247 -43.87 20.69 -31.41
N ASP A 248 -43.48 19.58 -30.78
CA ASP A 248 -42.98 19.61 -29.42
C ASP A 248 -41.61 20.29 -29.37
N ALA A 249 -41.38 20.97 -28.25
CA ALA A 249 -40.21 21.79 -28.07
C ALA A 249 -39.03 21.05 -27.43
N GLU A 250 -39.24 19.87 -26.86
CA GLU A 250 -38.24 18.98 -26.23
C GLU A 250 -38.57 17.53 -26.59
N GLU A 251 -37.55 16.71 -26.79
CA GLU A 251 -37.71 15.27 -27.01
C GLU A 251 -38.11 14.54 -25.71
N LEU A 252 -38.81 13.41 -25.88
CA LEU A 252 -39.07 12.46 -24.80
C LEU A 252 -37.92 11.47 -24.62
N GLY A 253 -37.03 11.35 -25.60
CA GLY A 253 -35.84 10.54 -25.52
C GLY A 253 -35.10 10.44 -26.84
N VAL A 254 -33.90 9.90 -26.75
CA VAL A 254 -32.93 9.80 -27.84
C VAL A 254 -32.39 8.38 -27.87
N ILE A 255 -32.18 7.84 -29.06
CA ILE A 255 -31.54 6.55 -29.28
C ILE A 255 -30.31 6.80 -30.15
N PHE A 256 -29.14 6.44 -29.66
CA PHE A 256 -27.91 6.47 -30.46
C PHE A 256 -27.86 5.25 -31.38
N ILE A 257 -27.40 5.45 -32.62
CA ILE A 257 -27.32 4.41 -33.66
C ILE A 257 -25.84 4.22 -34.04
N GLY A 258 -25.20 3.21 -33.45
CA GLY A 258 -23.82 2.84 -33.74
C GLY A 258 -23.66 2.05 -35.04
N THR A 259 -22.65 1.20 -35.11
CA THR A 259 -22.34 0.30 -36.24
C THR A 259 -22.64 -1.16 -35.86
N GLU A 260 -22.75 -2.04 -36.86
CA GLU A 260 -22.97 -3.47 -36.65
C GLU A 260 -21.85 -4.14 -35.84
N SER A 261 -20.59 -3.72 -36.08
CA SER A 261 -19.42 -4.13 -35.30
C SER A 261 -19.52 -3.82 -33.80
N ASN A 262 -20.38 -2.88 -33.42
CA ASN A 262 -20.55 -2.41 -32.05
C ASN A 262 -21.89 -2.87 -31.45
N GLY A 263 -22.47 -3.96 -31.97
CA GLY A 263 -23.68 -4.58 -31.41
C GLY A 263 -24.99 -3.89 -31.78
N TYR A 264 -24.99 -3.01 -32.78
CA TYR A 264 -26.22 -2.37 -33.27
C TYR A 264 -26.76 -3.11 -34.49
N SER A 265 -28.07 -3.32 -34.60
CA SER A 265 -28.66 -3.87 -35.83
C SER A 265 -30.07 -3.37 -36.08
N VAL A 266 -30.51 -3.40 -37.34
CA VAL A 266 -31.87 -3.00 -37.71
C VAL A 266 -32.48 -4.01 -38.68
N LYS A 267 -33.61 -4.59 -38.27
CA LYS A 267 -34.31 -5.64 -39.02
C LYS A 267 -35.82 -5.45 -39.01
N GLU A 268 -36.46 -6.09 -39.99
CA GLU A 268 -37.92 -6.20 -40.02
C GLU A 268 -38.38 -7.10 -38.86
N SER A 269 -39.48 -6.70 -38.23
CA SER A 269 -40.05 -7.43 -37.10
C SER A 269 -41.50 -7.78 -37.37
N VAL A 270 -41.85 -9.03 -37.10
CA VAL A 270 -43.23 -9.52 -37.08
C VAL A 270 -43.66 -9.60 -35.61
N PRO A 271 -44.63 -8.79 -35.14
CA PRO A 271 -44.98 -8.76 -33.72
C PRO A 271 -45.55 -10.10 -33.27
N LYS A 272 -44.82 -10.84 -32.42
CA LYS A 272 -45.38 -12.00 -31.70
C LYS A 272 -46.06 -11.48 -30.42
N HIS A 273 -47.40 -11.44 -30.42
CA HIS A 273 -48.25 -11.18 -29.24
C HIS A 273 -48.29 -9.76 -28.64
N ALA A 274 -48.14 -8.70 -29.46
CA ALA A 274 -48.29 -7.33 -28.98
C ALA A 274 -49.76 -7.02 -28.57
N ARG A 275 -50.00 -6.62 -27.31
CA ARG A 275 -51.28 -6.02 -26.90
C ARG A 275 -51.33 -4.54 -27.32
N GLY A 276 -52.28 -4.19 -28.18
CA GLY A 276 -52.67 -2.79 -28.42
C GLY A 276 -51.87 -2.02 -29.48
N ASN A 277 -51.14 -2.67 -30.38
CA ASN A 277 -50.60 -2.01 -31.57
C ASN A 277 -51.70 -1.78 -32.62
N LYS A 278 -51.81 -0.56 -33.14
CA LYS A 278 -52.75 -0.26 -34.26
C LYS A 278 -52.11 -0.53 -35.61
N TRP A 279 -50.78 -0.46 -35.65
CA TRP A 279 -49.99 -0.56 -36.87
C TRP A 279 -49.32 -1.93 -37.02
N LYS A 280 -49.16 -2.40 -38.26
CA LYS A 280 -48.79 -3.80 -38.58
C LYS A 280 -47.35 -3.97 -39.09
N CYS A 281 -46.72 -2.90 -39.55
CA CYS A 281 -45.40 -2.97 -40.18
C CYS A 281 -44.30 -2.72 -39.14
N GLY A 282 -43.60 -3.76 -38.68
CA GLY A 282 -42.67 -3.67 -37.55
C GLY A 282 -41.19 -3.46 -37.93
N ILE A 283 -40.49 -2.64 -37.16
CA ILE A 283 -39.04 -2.42 -37.22
C ILE A 283 -38.46 -2.71 -35.85
N MET A 284 -37.39 -3.49 -35.81
CA MET A 284 -36.61 -3.76 -34.61
C MET A 284 -35.24 -3.11 -34.75
N VAL A 285 -34.89 -2.30 -33.75
CA VAL A 285 -33.58 -1.66 -33.63
C VAL A 285 -32.92 -2.22 -32.37
N ASP A 286 -31.89 -3.03 -32.57
CA ASP A 286 -31.07 -3.58 -31.49
C ASP A 286 -29.94 -2.57 -31.19
N THR A 287 -29.78 -2.21 -29.91
CA THR A 287 -28.58 -1.56 -29.36
C THR A 287 -27.92 -2.53 -28.37
N PRO A 288 -26.65 -2.32 -27.97
CA PRO A 288 -25.97 -3.19 -26.99
C PRO A 288 -26.72 -3.33 -25.67
N GLU A 289 -27.38 -2.26 -25.23
CA GLU A 289 -28.09 -2.21 -23.94
C GLU A 289 -29.54 -2.68 -24.06
N ARG A 290 -30.17 -2.54 -25.23
CA ARG A 290 -31.62 -2.71 -25.36
C ARG A 290 -32.11 -2.92 -26.78
N GLN A 291 -33.16 -3.73 -26.90
CA GLN A 291 -33.98 -3.84 -28.10
C GLN A 291 -35.15 -2.83 -28.11
N PHE A 292 -35.30 -2.10 -29.22
CA PHE A 292 -36.43 -1.21 -29.48
C PHE A 292 -37.32 -1.78 -30.58
N VAL A 293 -38.63 -1.78 -30.35
CA VAL A 293 -39.64 -2.21 -31.33
C VAL A 293 -40.51 -1.01 -31.72
N PHE A 294 -40.52 -0.73 -33.01
CA PHE A 294 -41.32 0.33 -33.64
C PHE A 294 -42.32 -0.26 -34.62
N MET A 295 -43.50 0.35 -34.72
CA MET A 295 -44.50 0.02 -35.74
C MET A 295 -44.71 1.23 -36.64
N CYS A 296 -44.89 0.98 -37.94
CA CYS A 296 -45.20 1.98 -38.98
C CYS A 296 -46.60 1.73 -39.55
N GLU A 297 -47.29 2.80 -39.98
CA GLU A 297 -48.67 2.71 -40.48
C GLU A 297 -48.76 1.96 -41.81
N GLN A 298 -47.79 2.18 -42.69
CA GLN A 298 -47.74 1.60 -44.03
C GLN A 298 -46.40 0.90 -44.29
N GLU A 299 -46.43 -0.14 -45.12
CA GLU A 299 -45.22 -0.87 -45.55
C GLU A 299 -44.22 0.03 -46.29
N ARG A 300 -44.72 1.05 -47.00
CA ARG A 300 -43.87 2.07 -47.61
C ARG A 300 -43.04 2.82 -46.56
N GLU A 301 -43.67 3.28 -45.47
CA GLU A 301 -42.96 3.99 -44.41
C GLU A 301 -41.95 3.10 -43.70
N GLN A 302 -42.31 1.82 -43.48
CA GLN A 302 -41.42 0.82 -42.89
C GLN A 302 -40.13 0.68 -43.71
N ARG A 303 -40.25 0.52 -45.03
CA ARG A 303 -39.10 0.43 -45.95
C ARG A 303 -38.25 1.70 -45.91
N GLU A 304 -38.87 2.87 -45.96
CA GLU A 304 -38.16 4.15 -45.89
C GLU A 304 -37.42 4.34 -44.54
N TRP A 305 -38.00 3.90 -43.42
CA TRP A 305 -37.35 3.95 -42.10
C TRP A 305 -36.18 2.96 -41.99
N LEU A 306 -36.35 1.73 -42.47
CA LEU A 306 -35.28 0.73 -42.51
C LEU A 306 -34.09 1.22 -43.34
N GLU A 307 -34.35 1.76 -44.53
CA GLU A 307 -33.30 2.31 -45.40
C GLU A 307 -32.57 3.47 -44.73
N ALA A 308 -33.31 4.39 -44.09
CA ALA A 308 -32.71 5.53 -43.39
C ALA A 308 -31.83 5.08 -42.20
N LEU A 309 -32.30 4.11 -41.39
CA LEU A 309 -31.54 3.59 -40.26
C LEU A 309 -30.30 2.79 -40.70
N ARG A 310 -30.43 1.94 -41.73
CA ARG A 310 -29.30 1.20 -42.32
C ARG A 310 -28.24 2.13 -42.88
N ARG A 311 -28.65 3.25 -43.48
CA ARG A 311 -27.70 4.28 -43.96
C ARG A 311 -26.87 4.87 -42.82
N VAL A 312 -27.46 5.08 -41.63
CA VAL A 312 -26.71 5.56 -40.46
C VAL A 312 -25.79 4.47 -39.90
N LEU A 313 -26.27 3.22 -39.81
CA LEU A 313 -25.48 2.04 -39.40
C LEU A 313 -24.24 1.82 -40.27
N SER A 314 -24.37 1.95 -41.59
CA SER A 314 -23.30 1.70 -42.56
C SER A 314 -22.17 2.72 -42.54
N ARG A 315 -22.37 3.89 -41.90
CA ARG A 315 -21.33 4.91 -41.80
C ARG A 315 -20.32 4.47 -40.72
N PRO A 316 -19.02 4.75 -40.85
CA PRO A 316 -18.07 4.60 -39.75
C PRO A 316 -18.37 5.56 -38.59
N MET A 317 -18.15 5.14 -37.34
CA MET A 317 -18.26 6.00 -36.16
C MET A 317 -17.06 6.95 -36.11
N SER A 318 -17.29 8.20 -35.72
CA SER A 318 -16.23 9.18 -35.53
C SER A 318 -15.52 8.98 -34.17
N PRO A 319 -14.27 9.42 -34.00
CA PRO A 319 -13.57 9.35 -32.69
C PRO A 319 -14.36 9.97 -31.52
N GLN A 320 -15.15 11.02 -31.79
CA GLN A 320 -16.02 11.66 -30.79
C GLN A 320 -17.19 10.77 -30.37
N ASP A 321 -17.64 9.85 -31.23
CA ASP A 321 -18.70 8.89 -30.89
C ASP A 321 -18.22 7.83 -29.88
N TYR A 322 -16.91 7.58 -29.76
CA TYR A 322 -16.31 6.69 -28.76
C TYR A 322 -16.06 7.38 -27.40
N ALA A 323 -16.17 8.71 -27.32
CA ALA A 323 -15.74 9.51 -26.17
C ALA A 323 -16.57 9.30 -24.88
N ALA A 324 -17.69 8.57 -24.92
CA ALA A 324 -18.56 8.32 -23.77
C ALA A 324 -18.00 7.34 -22.70
N LYS A 325 -16.91 6.60 -23.01
CA LYS A 325 -16.27 5.66 -22.07
C LYS A 325 -15.25 6.35 -21.15
N VAL A 326 -14.95 5.77 -19.97
CA VAL A 326 -13.93 6.32 -19.04
C VAL A 326 -12.49 5.91 -19.37
N GLY A 327 -12.29 4.90 -20.22
CA GLY A 327 -10.96 4.51 -20.73
C GLY A 327 -10.15 3.54 -19.85
N LYS A 328 -10.81 2.63 -19.12
CA LYS A 328 -10.15 1.61 -18.27
C LYS A 328 -9.21 0.70 -19.08
N THR A 329 -9.76 0.05 -20.10
CA THR A 329 -9.03 -0.86 -20.99
C THR A 329 -7.88 -0.14 -21.71
N SER A 330 -8.05 1.13 -22.06
CA SER A 330 -6.97 1.92 -22.66
C SER A 330 -5.81 2.17 -21.70
N LEU A 331 -6.05 2.40 -20.40
CA LEU A 331 -4.98 2.54 -19.42
C LEU A 331 -4.15 1.24 -19.30
N ILE A 332 -4.84 0.11 -19.25
CA ILE A 332 -4.22 -1.21 -19.11
C ILE A 332 -3.42 -1.58 -20.35
N MET A 333 -4.01 -1.42 -21.54
CA MET A 333 -3.33 -1.69 -22.81
C MET A 333 -2.11 -0.80 -22.98
N SER A 334 -2.22 0.50 -22.68
CA SER A 334 -1.09 1.44 -22.77
C SER A 334 0.02 1.17 -21.77
N LEU A 335 -0.26 0.54 -20.61
CA LEU A 335 0.79 0.05 -19.72
C LEU A 335 1.59 -1.09 -20.38
N VAL A 336 0.89 -2.02 -21.04
CA VAL A 336 1.53 -3.23 -21.60
C VAL A 336 2.24 -2.94 -22.92
N SER A 337 1.66 -2.10 -23.78
CA SER A 337 2.20 -1.82 -25.10
C SER A 337 3.08 -0.57 -25.16
N GLU A 338 3.19 0.21 -24.08
CA GLU A 338 3.88 1.51 -24.02
C GLU A 338 3.45 2.49 -25.13
N GLU A 339 2.25 2.31 -25.67
CA GLU A 339 1.68 3.10 -26.76
C GLU A 339 0.15 3.21 -26.60
N PHE A 340 -0.46 4.21 -27.21
CA PHE A 340 -1.92 4.34 -27.19
C PHE A 340 -2.56 3.45 -28.27
N PRO A 341 -3.44 2.50 -27.93
CA PRO A 341 -4.04 1.60 -28.91
C PRO A 341 -5.05 2.32 -29.82
N ASP A 342 -4.94 2.09 -31.14
CA ASP A 342 -5.90 2.59 -32.14
C ASP A 342 -7.29 1.94 -31.99
N GLU A 343 -7.31 0.65 -31.66
CA GLU A 343 -8.53 -0.12 -31.38
C GLU A 343 -8.52 -0.65 -29.95
N VAL A 344 -9.57 -0.32 -29.19
CA VAL A 344 -9.69 -0.71 -27.78
C VAL A 344 -10.81 -1.73 -27.62
N PRO A 345 -10.52 -2.96 -27.15
CA PRO A 345 -11.55 -3.96 -26.88
C PRO A 345 -12.48 -3.52 -25.73
N LEU A 346 -13.56 -4.26 -25.50
CA LEU A 346 -14.49 -3.96 -24.39
C LEU A 346 -13.92 -4.29 -23.02
N ARG A 347 -12.92 -5.18 -22.97
CA ARG A 347 -12.24 -5.68 -21.78
C ARG A 347 -10.83 -6.12 -22.17
N ALA A 348 -9.84 -5.84 -21.32
CA ALA A 348 -8.51 -6.43 -21.47
C ALA A 348 -8.51 -7.87 -20.96
N GLU A 349 -7.67 -8.74 -21.53
CA GLU A 349 -7.38 -10.04 -20.93
C GLU A 349 -6.65 -9.83 -19.59
N GLU A 350 -6.73 -10.84 -18.71
CA GLU A 350 -6.04 -10.79 -17.41
C GLU A 350 -4.54 -10.66 -17.62
N ILE A 351 -3.95 -9.62 -17.04
CA ILE A 351 -2.52 -9.31 -17.20
C ILE A 351 -1.84 -9.57 -15.87
N THR A 352 -0.69 -10.25 -15.93
CA THR A 352 0.20 -10.42 -14.78
C THR A 352 1.51 -9.74 -15.08
N ILE A 353 1.85 -8.74 -14.29
CA ILE A 353 3.16 -8.10 -14.31
C ILE A 353 4.09 -8.92 -13.40
N PRO A 354 5.16 -9.52 -13.94
CA PRO A 354 6.12 -10.29 -13.16
C PRO A 354 6.80 -9.47 -12.06
N ALA A 355 7.23 -10.12 -10.98
CA ALA A 355 7.89 -9.46 -9.86
C ALA A 355 9.17 -8.72 -10.28
N ASP A 356 9.96 -9.30 -11.16
CA ASP A 356 11.25 -8.78 -11.64
C ASP A 356 11.16 -7.45 -12.39
N VAL A 357 9.98 -7.08 -12.91
CA VAL A 357 9.77 -5.80 -13.60
C VAL A 357 9.08 -4.76 -12.70
N THR A 358 8.66 -5.13 -11.49
CA THR A 358 8.05 -4.19 -10.53
C THR A 358 9.09 -3.64 -9.55
N PRO A 359 9.03 -2.34 -9.18
CA PRO A 359 9.93 -1.77 -8.18
C PRO A 359 9.92 -2.52 -6.84
N GLU A 360 8.74 -2.99 -6.42
CA GLU A 360 8.52 -3.67 -5.14
C GLU A 360 8.88 -5.16 -5.16
N ARG A 361 9.22 -5.71 -6.34
CA ARG A 361 9.46 -7.15 -6.54
C ARG A 361 8.27 -8.05 -6.16
N VAL A 362 7.05 -7.60 -6.47
CA VAL A 362 5.80 -8.33 -6.19
C VAL A 362 5.03 -8.53 -7.49
N PRO A 363 4.57 -9.76 -7.79
CA PRO A 363 3.75 -9.99 -8.98
C PRO A 363 2.43 -9.23 -8.86
N THR A 364 2.05 -8.51 -9.92
CA THR A 364 0.80 -7.71 -9.93
C THR A 364 -0.18 -8.25 -10.94
N HIS A 365 -1.32 -8.73 -10.45
CA HIS A 365 -2.42 -9.24 -11.27
C HIS A 365 -3.44 -8.14 -11.51
N ILE A 366 -3.70 -7.80 -12.78
CA ILE A 366 -4.61 -6.74 -13.20
C ILE A 366 -5.83 -7.37 -13.87
N VAL A 367 -7.01 -7.04 -13.36
CA VAL A 367 -8.31 -7.51 -13.87
C VAL A 367 -9.14 -6.32 -14.34
N ASP A 368 -9.54 -6.32 -15.62
CA ASP A 368 -10.45 -5.31 -16.18
C ASP A 368 -11.90 -5.80 -16.12
N TYR A 369 -12.79 -4.99 -15.54
CA TYR A 369 -14.22 -5.29 -15.49
C TYR A 369 -15.02 -4.55 -16.58
N SER A 370 -15.88 -5.29 -17.30
CA SER A 370 -16.78 -4.74 -18.31
C SER A 370 -18.21 -5.24 -18.13
N GLU A 371 -19.12 -4.32 -17.81
CA GLU A 371 -20.57 -4.57 -17.69
C GLU A 371 -21.19 -5.13 -18.99
N ALA A 372 -20.53 -4.93 -20.13
CA ALA A 372 -20.98 -5.47 -21.42
C ALA A 372 -20.66 -6.97 -21.60
N GLU A 373 -19.67 -7.51 -20.89
CA GLU A 373 -19.20 -8.89 -21.04
C GLU A 373 -19.40 -9.74 -19.78
N GLN A 374 -19.48 -9.12 -18.60
CA GLN A 374 -19.52 -9.78 -17.30
C GLN A 374 -20.80 -9.44 -16.53
N SER A 375 -21.23 -10.39 -15.71
CA SER A 375 -22.39 -10.28 -14.81
C SER A 375 -22.04 -9.61 -13.48
N ASP A 376 -23.06 -9.13 -12.78
CA ASP A 376 -22.91 -8.56 -11.43
C ASP A 376 -22.34 -9.58 -10.44
N GLU A 377 -22.70 -10.87 -10.55
CA GLU A 377 -22.11 -11.92 -9.71
C GLU A 377 -20.59 -12.06 -9.92
N GLN A 378 -20.12 -11.91 -11.16
CA GLN A 378 -18.68 -11.93 -11.46
C GLN A 378 -17.99 -10.69 -10.89
N LEU A 379 -18.60 -9.51 -11.00
CA LEU A 379 -18.09 -8.29 -10.36
C LEU A 379 -17.89 -8.48 -8.86
N TYR A 380 -18.88 -9.07 -8.17
CA TYR A 380 -18.79 -9.29 -6.73
C TYR A 380 -17.68 -10.25 -6.34
N GLN A 381 -17.46 -11.30 -7.14
CA GLN A 381 -16.35 -12.22 -6.93
C GLN A 381 -15.01 -11.49 -7.07
N GLU A 382 -14.84 -10.64 -8.09
CA GLU A 382 -13.59 -9.91 -8.28
C GLU A 382 -13.35 -8.85 -7.20
N ILE A 383 -14.40 -8.15 -6.73
CA ILE A 383 -14.28 -7.23 -5.58
C ILE A 383 -13.82 -7.98 -4.33
N SER A 384 -14.35 -9.18 -4.06
CA SER A 384 -13.98 -9.95 -2.87
C SER A 384 -12.55 -10.50 -2.89
N LYS A 385 -11.95 -10.67 -4.07
CA LYS A 385 -10.57 -11.14 -4.24
C LYS A 385 -9.54 -10.00 -4.28
N ALA A 386 -9.98 -8.78 -4.54
CA ALA A 386 -9.09 -7.66 -4.81
C ALA A 386 -8.33 -7.22 -3.55
N ASN A 387 -7.01 -7.07 -3.67
CA ASN A 387 -6.19 -6.44 -2.63
C ASN A 387 -6.22 -4.91 -2.72
N VAL A 388 -6.53 -4.35 -3.89
CA VAL A 388 -6.69 -2.90 -4.15
C VAL A 388 -7.66 -2.71 -5.32
N ILE A 389 -8.48 -1.66 -5.28
CA ILE A 389 -9.45 -1.36 -6.35
C ILE A 389 -9.20 0.03 -6.93
N CYS A 390 -9.02 0.10 -8.24
CA CYS A 390 -8.89 1.36 -8.97
C CYS A 390 -10.25 1.77 -9.59
N ILE A 391 -10.81 2.89 -9.14
CA ILE A 391 -12.05 3.46 -9.69
C ILE A 391 -11.70 4.51 -10.74
N VAL A 392 -11.92 4.17 -12.02
CA VAL A 392 -11.59 5.04 -13.15
C VAL A 392 -12.77 5.93 -13.55
N TYR A 393 -12.55 7.24 -13.55
CA TYR A 393 -13.47 8.24 -14.08
C TYR A 393 -12.80 9.04 -15.21
N SER A 394 -13.60 9.77 -15.98
CA SER A 394 -13.10 10.63 -17.06
C SER A 394 -13.12 12.08 -16.58
N VAL A 395 -11.97 12.76 -16.59
CA VAL A 395 -11.86 14.12 -16.03
C VAL A 395 -12.74 15.16 -16.75
N ASN A 396 -13.10 14.89 -18.01
CA ASN A 396 -13.98 15.73 -18.82
C ASN A 396 -15.47 15.34 -18.74
N ASN A 397 -15.86 14.37 -17.89
CA ASN A 397 -17.23 13.88 -17.77
C ASN A 397 -17.71 13.91 -16.31
N LYS A 398 -18.48 14.96 -15.97
CA LYS A 398 -19.04 15.15 -14.62
C LYS A 398 -19.89 13.98 -14.13
N MET A 399 -20.70 13.35 -14.99
CA MET A 399 -21.50 12.19 -14.57
C MET A 399 -20.64 11.00 -14.15
N SER A 400 -19.46 10.83 -14.76
CA SER A 400 -18.55 9.74 -14.36
C SER A 400 -17.96 9.98 -12.97
N ILE A 401 -17.73 11.25 -12.59
CA ILE A 401 -17.28 11.65 -11.25
C ILE A 401 -18.41 11.43 -10.23
N GLU A 402 -19.64 11.83 -10.54
CA GLU A 402 -20.81 11.62 -9.66
C GLU A 402 -21.09 10.13 -9.41
N LYS A 403 -20.83 9.26 -10.39
CA LYS A 403 -20.97 7.80 -10.23
C LYS A 403 -19.97 7.19 -9.23
N VAL A 404 -18.83 7.83 -8.99
CA VAL A 404 -17.86 7.37 -7.98
C VAL A 404 -18.52 7.32 -6.61
N THR A 405 -19.18 8.40 -6.21
CA THR A 405 -19.80 8.52 -4.88
C THR A 405 -21.22 7.96 -4.82
N SER A 406 -22.00 8.04 -5.91
CA SER A 406 -23.39 7.59 -5.92
C SER A 406 -23.58 6.10 -6.17
N HIS A 407 -22.57 5.41 -6.72
CA HIS A 407 -22.70 4.00 -7.10
C HIS A 407 -21.48 3.16 -6.70
N TRP A 408 -20.27 3.48 -7.18
CA TRP A 408 -19.13 2.58 -7.06
C TRP A 408 -18.62 2.39 -5.63
N ILE A 409 -18.39 3.48 -4.88
CA ILE A 409 -17.93 3.37 -3.48
C ILE A 409 -18.97 2.65 -2.60
N PRO A 410 -20.28 3.01 -2.63
CA PRO A 410 -21.29 2.27 -1.89
C PRO A 410 -21.36 0.78 -2.25
N LEU A 411 -21.24 0.45 -3.54
CA LEU A 411 -21.27 -0.94 -4.01
C LEU A 411 -20.10 -1.76 -3.47
N ILE A 412 -18.90 -1.17 -3.42
CA ILE A 412 -17.72 -1.84 -2.88
C ILE A 412 -17.87 -2.03 -1.37
N ASN A 413 -18.25 -0.98 -0.64
CA ASN A 413 -18.38 -1.01 0.82
C ASN A 413 -19.48 -1.95 1.33
N ASP A 414 -20.56 -2.14 0.56
CA ASP A 414 -21.61 -3.12 0.87
C ASP A 414 -21.17 -4.58 0.66
N ARG A 415 -20.04 -4.80 -0.02
CA ARG A 415 -19.57 -6.12 -0.47
C ARG A 415 -18.22 -6.54 0.11
N THR A 416 -17.48 -5.63 0.72
CA THR A 416 -16.28 -5.94 1.50
C THR A 416 -16.64 -6.17 2.96
N ASP A 417 -15.93 -7.10 3.62
CA ASP A 417 -16.09 -7.31 5.06
C ASP A 417 -15.67 -6.06 5.82
N LYS A 418 -16.44 -5.67 6.84
CA LYS A 418 -16.18 -4.44 7.62
C LYS A 418 -14.80 -4.42 8.30
N ASP A 419 -14.22 -5.60 8.53
CA ASP A 419 -12.91 -5.78 9.15
C ASP A 419 -11.77 -5.88 8.11
N SER A 420 -12.07 -6.09 6.82
CA SER A 420 -11.10 -6.14 5.72
C SER A 420 -11.29 -4.93 4.80
N ARG A 421 -10.63 -3.81 5.14
CA ARG A 421 -10.68 -2.60 4.32
C ARG A 421 -9.78 -2.74 3.10
N VAL A 422 -10.39 -2.92 1.92
CA VAL A 422 -9.67 -2.92 0.64
C VAL A 422 -9.37 -1.46 0.24
N PRO A 423 -8.10 -1.07 0.03
CA PRO A 423 -7.73 0.28 -0.39
C PRO A 423 -8.30 0.65 -1.76
N LEU A 424 -8.77 1.89 -1.87
CA LEU A 424 -9.33 2.47 -3.10
C LEU A 424 -8.39 3.51 -3.68
N ILE A 425 -8.19 3.46 -5.00
CA ILE A 425 -7.47 4.49 -5.75
C ILE A 425 -8.40 5.11 -6.78
N LEU A 426 -8.55 6.43 -6.73
CA LEU A 426 -9.30 7.16 -7.74
C LEU A 426 -8.39 7.47 -8.94
N VAL A 427 -8.89 7.20 -10.15
CA VAL A 427 -8.11 7.38 -11.39
C VAL A 427 -8.85 8.33 -12.33
N GLY A 428 -8.34 9.56 -12.44
CA GLY A 428 -8.86 10.56 -13.36
C GLY A 428 -8.23 10.44 -14.73
N ASN A 429 -8.83 9.66 -15.63
CA ASN A 429 -8.28 9.44 -16.98
C ASN A 429 -8.73 10.52 -17.98
N LYS A 430 -8.04 10.58 -19.12
CA LYS A 430 -8.22 11.56 -20.23
C LYS A 430 -7.84 12.99 -19.86
N SER A 431 -6.84 13.15 -19.01
CA SER A 431 -6.30 14.48 -18.64
C SER A 431 -5.78 15.27 -19.85
N ASP A 432 -5.51 14.62 -20.99
CA ASP A 432 -5.18 15.28 -22.27
C ASP A 432 -6.33 16.09 -22.86
N LEU A 433 -7.57 15.91 -22.39
CA LEU A 433 -8.75 16.61 -22.91
C LEU A 433 -9.11 17.87 -22.11
N VAL A 434 -8.38 18.18 -21.05
CA VAL A 434 -8.69 19.29 -20.13
C VAL A 434 -7.42 20.07 -19.80
N GLU A 435 -7.49 21.40 -19.82
CA GLU A 435 -6.34 22.26 -19.51
C GLU A 435 -6.09 22.40 -17.99
N HIS A 436 -7.12 22.18 -17.17
CA HIS A 436 -7.07 22.31 -15.71
C HIS A 436 -7.32 20.97 -15.02
N SER A 437 -6.66 20.77 -13.88
CA SER A 437 -6.79 19.56 -13.06
C SER A 437 -8.18 19.46 -12.42
N SER A 438 -8.72 18.24 -12.36
CA SER A 438 -10.00 17.91 -11.71
C SER A 438 -9.87 17.74 -10.18
N MET A 439 -8.66 17.88 -9.63
CA MET A 439 -8.37 17.64 -8.21
C MET A 439 -9.25 18.45 -7.24
N GLU A 440 -9.59 19.70 -7.56
CA GLU A 440 -10.49 20.51 -6.70
C GLU A 440 -11.88 19.86 -6.50
N THR A 441 -12.35 19.10 -7.50
CA THR A 441 -13.63 18.39 -7.42
C THR A 441 -13.52 17.07 -6.64
N ILE A 442 -12.33 16.46 -6.61
CA ILE A 442 -12.09 15.16 -5.98
C ILE A 442 -11.66 15.27 -4.51
N LEU A 443 -10.96 16.34 -4.12
CA LEU A 443 -10.50 16.55 -2.73
C LEU A 443 -11.63 16.39 -1.70
N PRO A 444 -12.85 16.91 -1.89
CA PRO A 444 -13.97 16.69 -0.97
C PRO A 444 -14.37 15.20 -0.85
N ILE A 445 -14.26 14.44 -1.95
CA ILE A 445 -14.60 13.01 -1.98
C ILE A 445 -13.56 12.22 -1.19
N MET A 446 -12.27 12.52 -1.35
CA MET A 446 -11.19 11.89 -0.57
C MET A 446 -11.36 12.14 0.93
N ASN A 447 -11.74 13.36 1.32
CA ASN A 447 -12.00 13.69 2.73
C ASN A 447 -13.25 13.01 3.28
N GLN A 448 -14.20 12.62 2.42
CA GLN A 448 -15.44 11.96 2.84
C GLN A 448 -15.25 10.44 3.05
N TYR A 449 -14.38 9.80 2.26
CA TYR A 449 -14.19 8.35 2.27
C TYR A 449 -12.76 7.98 2.64
N GLN A 450 -12.58 7.47 3.86
CA GLN A 450 -11.26 7.09 4.42
C GLN A 450 -10.58 5.92 3.69
N ASP A 451 -11.35 5.11 2.96
CA ASP A 451 -10.82 3.95 2.24
C ASP A 451 -10.09 4.38 0.94
N ILE A 452 -10.19 5.66 0.56
CA ILE A 452 -9.46 6.22 -0.57
C ILE A 452 -8.04 6.61 -0.12
N GLU A 453 -7.05 5.84 -0.59
CA GLU A 453 -5.63 6.09 -0.32
C GLU A 453 -5.11 7.30 -1.11
N THR A 454 -5.39 7.36 -2.41
CA THR A 454 -4.88 8.43 -3.28
C THR A 454 -5.73 8.62 -4.54
N CYS A 455 -5.48 9.72 -5.24
CA CYS A 455 -6.04 10.03 -6.55
C CYS A 455 -4.93 10.31 -7.55
N VAL A 456 -4.97 9.64 -8.71
CA VAL A 456 -3.97 9.78 -9.78
C VAL A 456 -4.66 10.24 -11.06
N GLU A 457 -4.32 11.45 -11.53
CA GLU A 457 -4.78 11.93 -12.84
C GLU A 457 -3.88 11.40 -13.95
N CYS A 458 -4.45 10.64 -14.88
CA CYS A 458 -3.75 9.91 -15.94
C CYS A 458 -4.15 10.40 -17.33
N SER A 459 -3.32 10.13 -18.33
CA SER A 459 -3.72 10.14 -19.74
C SER A 459 -3.16 8.91 -20.42
N ALA A 460 -4.05 7.95 -20.72
CA ALA A 460 -3.70 6.79 -21.54
C ALA A 460 -3.08 7.21 -22.89
N LYS A 461 -3.59 8.29 -23.49
CA LYS A 461 -3.14 8.79 -24.80
C LYS A 461 -1.71 9.32 -24.78
N ASN A 462 -1.36 10.07 -23.75
CA ASN A 462 -0.05 10.71 -23.61
C ASN A 462 0.91 9.90 -22.72
N LEU A 463 0.52 8.68 -22.32
CA LEU A 463 1.26 7.82 -21.38
C LEU A 463 1.58 8.52 -20.04
N LYS A 464 0.74 9.46 -19.63
CA LYS A 464 0.96 10.26 -18.44
C LYS A 464 0.44 9.55 -17.20
N ASN A 465 1.29 9.41 -16.18
CA ASN A 465 1.00 8.85 -14.86
C ASN A 465 0.49 7.40 -14.85
N ILE A 466 0.75 6.63 -15.92
CA ILE A 466 0.29 5.23 -16.01
C ILE A 466 1.10 4.36 -15.04
N SER A 467 2.42 4.43 -15.08
CA SER A 467 3.30 3.63 -14.20
C SER A 467 3.10 4.01 -12.73
N GLU A 468 2.94 5.31 -12.45
CA GLU A 468 2.67 5.85 -11.12
C GLU A 468 1.37 5.31 -10.53
N LEU A 469 0.32 5.15 -11.33
CA LEU A 469 -0.94 4.55 -10.88
C LEU A 469 -0.73 3.15 -10.29
N PHE A 470 -0.04 2.27 -11.02
CA PHE A 470 0.19 0.90 -10.57
C PHE A 470 1.21 0.84 -9.43
N TYR A 471 2.20 1.73 -9.43
CA TYR A 471 3.10 1.90 -8.29
C TYR A 471 2.35 2.26 -7.00
N TYR A 472 1.46 3.26 -7.05
CA TYR A 472 0.64 3.62 -5.89
C TYR A 472 -0.33 2.50 -5.49
N ALA A 473 -0.86 1.73 -6.45
CA ALA A 473 -1.70 0.56 -6.16
C ALA A 473 -0.93 -0.51 -5.37
N GLN A 474 0.30 -0.84 -5.76
CA GLN A 474 1.15 -1.76 -5.00
C GLN A 474 1.48 -1.19 -3.61
N LYS A 475 1.85 0.08 -3.53
CA LYS A 475 2.20 0.73 -2.25
C LYS A 475 1.04 0.76 -1.26
N ALA A 476 -0.18 1.02 -1.71
CA ALA A 476 -1.37 1.03 -0.84
C ALA A 476 -1.62 -0.33 -0.17
N VAL A 477 -1.27 -1.43 -0.84
CA VAL A 477 -1.36 -2.79 -0.28
C VAL A 477 -0.15 -3.09 0.61
N LEU A 478 1.05 -2.77 0.13
CA LEU A 478 2.29 -3.14 0.79
C LEU A 478 2.63 -2.25 1.99
N HIS A 479 2.08 -1.05 2.09
CA HIS A 479 2.44 -0.08 3.11
C HIS A 479 1.20 0.71 3.57
N PRO A 480 0.16 0.04 4.08
CA PRO A 480 -1.13 0.68 4.33
C PRO A 480 -1.00 1.83 5.34
N THR A 481 -1.58 2.99 5.04
CA THR A 481 -1.50 4.13 5.99
C THR A 481 -2.48 3.95 7.16
N GLY A 482 -3.58 3.22 6.91
CA GLY A 482 -4.68 3.01 7.85
C GLY A 482 -4.28 2.53 9.25
N PRO A 483 -3.43 1.49 9.42
CA PRO A 483 -2.97 1.04 10.74
C PRO A 483 -2.10 2.05 11.50
N LEU A 484 -1.40 2.93 10.78
CA LEU A 484 -0.38 3.80 11.36
C LEU A 484 -0.93 5.14 11.87
N TYR A 485 -1.86 5.74 11.13
CA TYR A 485 -2.20 7.17 11.28
C TYR A 485 -3.69 7.43 11.16
N CYS A 486 -4.17 8.43 11.90
CA CYS A 486 -5.54 8.93 11.84
C CYS A 486 -5.53 10.29 11.12
N PRO A 487 -5.96 10.38 9.85
CA PRO A 487 -5.97 11.63 9.10
C PRO A 487 -6.82 12.74 9.74
N GLU A 488 -7.92 12.39 10.41
CA GLU A 488 -8.86 13.34 11.03
C GLU A 488 -8.22 14.04 12.23
N GLU A 489 -7.64 13.27 13.15
CA GLU A 489 -6.99 13.77 14.36
C GLU A 489 -5.58 14.31 14.06
N LYS A 490 -5.04 14.00 12.88
CA LYS A 490 -3.67 14.27 12.46
C LYS A 490 -2.62 13.65 13.38
N GLU A 491 -2.94 12.53 14.02
CA GLU A 491 -2.09 11.83 14.99
C GLU A 491 -1.85 10.37 14.63
N LEU A 492 -0.75 9.81 15.15
CA LEU A 492 -0.47 8.37 15.05
C LEU A 492 -1.50 7.57 15.87
N LYS A 493 -1.88 6.39 15.37
CA LYS A 493 -2.77 5.50 16.12
C LYS A 493 -2.07 4.93 17.37
N PRO A 494 -2.80 4.62 18.46
CA PRO A 494 -2.22 4.11 19.70
C PRO A 494 -1.38 2.83 19.54
N SER A 495 -1.79 1.91 18.66
CA SER A 495 -1.03 0.70 18.32
C SER A 495 0.33 1.03 17.70
N CYS A 496 0.36 1.96 16.75
CA CYS A 496 1.59 2.44 16.11
C CYS A 496 2.51 3.14 17.11
N ILE A 497 1.97 4.00 17.98
CA ILE A 497 2.73 4.65 19.05
C ILE A 497 3.35 3.59 19.99
N LYS A 498 2.58 2.56 20.37
CA LYS A 498 3.07 1.48 21.22
C LYS A 498 4.22 0.71 20.56
N ALA A 499 4.10 0.37 19.28
CA ALA A 499 5.15 -0.32 18.53
C ALA A 499 6.42 0.55 18.41
N LEU A 500 6.29 1.80 17.95
CA LEU A 500 7.42 2.73 17.82
C LEU A 500 8.07 3.05 19.17
N THR A 501 7.30 3.11 20.26
CA THR A 501 7.84 3.29 21.62
C THR A 501 8.69 2.10 22.05
N ARG A 502 8.29 0.87 21.71
CA ARG A 502 9.13 -0.31 21.96
C ARG A 502 10.41 -0.24 21.13
N ILE A 503 10.30 0.08 19.84
CA ILE A 503 11.44 0.21 18.93
C ILE A 503 12.45 1.24 19.47
N PHE A 504 11.97 2.40 19.91
CA PHE A 504 12.80 3.42 20.55
C PHE A 504 13.57 2.84 21.74
N LYS A 505 12.89 2.14 22.67
CA LYS A 505 13.53 1.56 23.86
C LYS A 505 14.51 0.42 23.58
N VAL A 506 14.30 -0.33 22.51
CA VAL A 506 15.24 -1.36 22.04
C VAL A 506 16.46 -0.70 21.39
N SER A 507 16.26 0.43 20.72
CA SER A 507 17.33 1.18 20.03
C SER A 507 18.15 2.07 20.97
N ASP A 508 17.58 2.49 22.08
CA ASP A 508 18.23 3.18 23.19
C ASP A 508 19.09 2.15 23.95
N LEU A 509 20.38 2.06 23.62
CA LEU A 509 21.25 0.97 24.09
C LEU A 509 21.77 1.23 25.50
N ASP A 510 21.86 2.49 25.92
CA ASP A 510 22.32 2.88 27.25
C ASP A 510 21.20 3.27 28.25
N ASN A 511 19.94 3.32 27.80
CA ASN A 511 18.73 3.64 28.59
C ASN A 511 18.76 5.02 29.25
N ASP A 512 19.45 5.98 28.62
CA ASP A 512 19.45 7.36 29.08
C ASP A 512 18.18 8.14 28.67
N GLY A 513 17.34 7.52 27.84
CA GLY A 513 16.06 8.04 27.35
C GLY A 513 16.16 8.92 26.10
N VAL A 514 17.33 8.98 25.46
CA VAL A 514 17.56 9.63 24.17
C VAL A 514 18.31 8.69 23.22
N LEU A 515 18.13 8.88 21.91
CA LEU A 515 18.98 8.21 20.91
C LEU A 515 20.12 9.14 20.54
N ASN A 516 21.32 8.83 20.99
CA ASN A 516 22.53 9.55 20.62
C ASN A 516 22.97 9.23 19.18
N ASP A 517 24.02 9.89 18.69
CA ASP A 517 24.47 9.72 17.29
C ASP A 517 24.91 8.31 16.94
N ASN A 518 25.48 7.57 17.90
CA ASN A 518 25.90 6.19 17.68
C ASN A 518 24.68 5.28 17.55
N GLU A 519 23.69 5.46 18.42
CA GLU A 519 22.44 4.69 18.42
C GLU A 519 21.58 5.01 17.21
N LEU A 520 21.49 6.28 16.81
CA LEU A 520 20.80 6.69 15.58
C LEU A 520 21.48 6.10 14.34
N ASN A 521 22.80 6.07 14.28
CA ASN A 521 23.53 5.42 13.19
C ASN A 521 23.35 3.90 13.19
N PHE A 522 23.35 3.26 14.36
CA PHE A 522 23.05 1.85 14.51
C PHE A 522 21.62 1.53 14.03
N PHE A 523 20.63 2.33 14.45
CA PHE A 523 19.24 2.22 14.03
C PHE A 523 19.09 2.38 12.51
N GLN A 524 19.75 3.39 11.92
CA GLN A 524 19.72 3.66 10.48
C GLN A 524 20.36 2.53 9.68
N ARG A 525 21.54 2.04 10.08
CA ARG A 525 22.19 0.89 9.43
C ARG A 525 21.30 -0.36 9.51
N THR A 526 20.68 -0.59 10.67
CA THR A 526 19.83 -1.77 10.90
C THR A 526 18.57 -1.73 10.02
N CYS A 527 17.95 -0.57 9.84
CA CYS A 527 16.69 -0.44 9.10
C CYS A 527 16.89 -0.20 7.60
N PHE A 528 17.92 0.54 7.20
CA PHE A 528 18.08 1.07 5.84
C PHE A 528 19.43 0.70 5.20
N ASN A 529 20.24 -0.14 5.84
CA ASN A 529 21.56 -0.61 5.40
C ASN A 529 22.63 0.48 5.22
N THR A 530 22.29 1.76 5.39
CA THR A 530 23.20 2.89 5.19
C THR A 530 23.10 3.87 6.37
N PRO A 531 24.21 4.22 7.03
CA PRO A 531 24.21 5.25 8.08
C PRO A 531 24.03 6.64 7.46
N LEU A 532 23.57 7.60 8.27
CA LEU A 532 23.42 8.98 7.82
C LEU A 532 24.74 9.74 7.93
N ALA A 533 25.00 10.62 6.96
CA ALA A 533 26.09 11.58 7.10
C ALA A 533 25.87 12.45 8.36
N PRO A 534 26.90 12.80 9.14
CA PRO A 534 26.75 13.56 10.38
C PRO A 534 25.95 14.86 10.21
N GLN A 535 26.16 15.56 9.09
CA GLN A 535 25.41 16.78 8.76
C GLN A 535 23.92 16.50 8.55
N ALA A 536 23.56 15.44 7.81
CA ALA A 536 22.18 15.07 7.57
C ALA A 536 21.46 14.68 8.87
N LEU A 537 22.17 14.04 9.80
CA LEU A 537 21.62 13.72 11.13
C LEU A 537 21.34 14.99 11.95
N GLU A 538 22.23 15.98 11.88
CA GLU A 538 22.03 17.26 12.55
C GLU A 538 20.87 18.05 11.92
N ASP A 539 20.69 17.96 10.61
CA ASP A 539 19.56 18.57 9.90
C ASP A 539 18.22 17.97 10.35
N VAL A 540 18.15 16.64 10.53
CA VAL A 540 16.99 15.96 11.12
C VAL A 540 16.69 16.51 12.52
N LYS A 541 17.70 16.58 13.39
CA LYS A 541 17.51 17.14 14.74
C LYS A 541 17.07 18.60 14.69
N ASN A 542 17.59 19.40 13.77
CA ASN A 542 17.18 20.78 13.57
C ASN A 542 15.70 20.89 13.17
N VAL A 543 15.20 20.00 12.31
CA VAL A 543 13.77 19.92 11.99
C VAL A 543 12.95 19.62 13.23
N VAL A 544 13.39 18.69 14.08
CA VAL A 544 12.70 18.38 15.35
C VAL A 544 12.71 19.60 16.28
N ARG A 545 13.88 20.23 16.51
CA ARG A 545 14.01 21.42 17.37
C ARG A 545 13.14 22.59 16.93
N ARG A 546 12.96 22.79 15.62
CA ARG A 546 12.10 23.85 15.06
C ARG A 546 10.61 23.62 15.33
N ASN A 547 10.18 22.37 15.46
CA ASN A 547 8.77 22.01 15.62
C ASN A 547 8.40 21.61 17.05
N MET A 548 9.37 21.16 17.86
CA MET A 548 9.17 20.64 19.21
C MET A 548 10.36 20.97 20.11
N THR A 549 10.08 21.59 21.27
CA THR A 549 11.12 22.04 22.21
C THR A 549 11.74 20.91 23.02
N ASP A 550 11.01 19.82 23.27
CA ASP A 550 11.46 18.65 24.02
C ASP A 550 11.72 17.41 23.15
N GLY A 551 11.80 17.60 21.83
CA GLY A 551 12.06 16.53 20.86
C GLY A 551 13.55 16.13 20.76
N VAL A 552 14.46 17.00 21.19
CA VAL A 552 15.91 16.73 21.22
C VAL A 552 16.47 17.19 22.58
N LYS A 553 17.21 16.31 23.26
CA LYS A 553 17.84 16.59 24.57
C LYS A 553 19.25 16.04 24.59
N ALA A 554 20.20 16.80 25.16
CA ALA A 554 21.62 16.41 25.22
C ALA A 554 22.22 16.00 23.86
N ASN A 555 21.79 16.67 22.78
CA ASN A 555 22.11 16.33 21.39
C ASN A 555 21.62 14.95 20.89
N GLY A 556 20.82 14.21 21.67
CA GLY A 556 20.14 12.99 21.27
C GLY A 556 18.65 13.21 21.00
N LEU A 557 18.06 12.33 20.19
CA LEU A 557 16.64 12.37 19.84
C LEU A 557 15.79 11.75 20.96
N THR A 558 14.80 12.47 21.51
CA THR A 558 13.93 11.92 22.55
C THR A 558 12.83 11.04 21.95
N LEU A 559 12.14 10.24 22.76
CA LEU A 559 10.96 9.46 22.31
C LEU A 559 9.92 10.35 21.62
N LYS A 560 9.66 11.55 22.15
CA LYS A 560 8.71 12.50 21.54
C LYS A 560 9.19 12.99 20.18
N GLY A 561 10.49 13.29 20.05
CA GLY A 561 11.10 13.65 18.77
C GLY A 561 11.03 12.51 17.77
N PHE A 562 11.27 11.27 18.20
CA PHE A 562 11.18 10.07 17.37
C PHE A 562 9.77 9.84 16.84
N LEU A 563 8.75 9.90 17.70
CA LEU A 563 7.35 9.81 17.28
C LEU A 563 6.96 10.95 16.33
N PHE A 564 7.42 12.18 16.61
CA PHE A 564 7.20 13.33 15.73
C PHE A 564 7.79 13.12 14.33
N LEU A 565 8.99 12.56 14.21
CA LEU A 565 9.59 12.26 12.89
C LEU A 565 8.74 11.26 12.10
N HIS A 566 8.25 10.20 12.75
CA HIS A 566 7.36 9.23 12.10
C HIS A 566 6.02 9.86 11.68
N THR A 567 5.45 10.75 12.50
CA THR A 567 4.28 11.55 12.10
C THR A 567 4.59 12.39 10.86
N LEU A 568 5.75 13.07 10.83
CA LEU A 568 6.18 13.91 9.71
C LEU A 568 6.39 13.10 8.42
N PHE A 569 6.96 11.89 8.51
CA PHE A 569 7.13 11.00 7.36
C PHE A 569 5.78 10.62 6.75
N ILE A 570 4.81 10.23 7.57
CA ILE A 570 3.48 9.85 7.10
C ILE A 570 2.76 11.06 6.47
N GLN A 571 2.77 12.22 7.13
CA GLN A 571 2.16 13.45 6.60
C GLN A 571 2.74 13.90 5.25
N ARG A 572 4.00 13.53 4.97
CA ARG A 572 4.67 13.81 3.68
C ARG A 572 4.51 12.69 2.65
N GLY A 573 3.63 11.72 2.90
CA GLY A 573 3.39 10.58 2.01
C GLY A 573 4.52 9.56 1.97
N ARG A 574 5.40 9.54 2.98
CA ARG A 574 6.55 8.62 3.11
C ARG A 574 6.32 7.59 4.23
N HIS A 575 5.11 7.06 4.34
CA HIS A 575 4.75 6.08 5.38
C HIS A 575 5.52 4.75 5.24
N GLU A 576 6.02 4.41 4.05
CA GLU A 576 6.91 3.26 3.82
C GLU A 576 8.15 3.28 4.73
N THR A 577 8.72 4.44 5.01
CA THR A 577 9.87 4.57 5.91
C THR A 577 9.52 4.07 7.32
N THR A 578 8.31 4.35 7.79
CA THR A 578 7.79 3.85 9.07
C THR A 578 7.56 2.33 9.00
N TRP A 579 6.96 1.82 7.93
CA TRP A 579 6.76 0.38 7.75
C TRP A 579 8.07 -0.41 7.65
N THR A 580 9.09 0.13 7.00
CA THR A 580 10.43 -0.47 6.93
C THR A 580 11.00 -0.68 8.33
N VAL A 581 10.88 0.34 9.19
CA VAL A 581 11.29 0.27 10.59
C VAL A 581 10.48 -0.77 11.36
N LEU A 582 9.14 -0.75 11.23
CA LEU A 582 8.26 -1.69 11.92
C LEU A 582 8.60 -3.16 11.55
N ARG A 583 8.69 -3.46 10.25
CA ARG A 583 8.99 -4.79 9.74
C ARG A 583 10.39 -5.26 10.12
N ARG A 584 11.38 -4.37 10.11
CA ARG A 584 12.74 -4.70 10.55
C ARG A 584 12.78 -5.15 12.02
N PHE A 585 11.88 -4.61 12.84
CA PHE A 585 11.71 -4.96 14.25
C PHE A 585 10.69 -6.09 14.50
N GLY A 586 10.25 -6.78 13.44
CA GLY A 586 9.44 -7.99 13.51
C GLY A 586 7.93 -7.77 13.51
N TYR A 587 7.47 -6.54 13.26
CA TYR A 587 6.04 -6.21 13.21
C TYR A 587 5.40 -6.53 11.84
N ASP A 588 4.16 -7.00 11.87
CA ASP A 588 3.29 -7.16 10.70
C ASP A 588 2.36 -5.96 10.47
N ASP A 589 1.46 -6.07 9.50
CA ASP A 589 0.55 -5.01 9.07
C ASP A 589 -0.53 -4.68 10.12
N ASP A 590 -0.77 -5.58 11.08
CA ASP A 590 -1.65 -5.37 12.23
C ASP A 590 -0.90 -4.76 13.44
N LEU A 591 0.40 -4.50 13.28
CA LEU A 591 1.31 -3.99 14.31
C LEU A 591 1.47 -4.95 15.49
N GLU A 592 1.40 -6.25 15.19
CA GLU A 592 1.73 -7.33 16.10
C GLU A 592 3.11 -7.93 15.75
N LEU A 593 3.79 -8.51 16.74
CA LEU A 593 5.07 -9.18 16.49
C LEU A 593 4.79 -10.55 15.85
N THR A 594 5.38 -10.77 14.69
CA THR A 594 5.22 -12.00 13.91
C THR A 594 5.62 -13.24 14.71
N GLN A 595 4.90 -14.35 14.46
CA GLN A 595 5.18 -15.63 15.12
C GLN A 595 6.56 -16.15 14.75
N GLU A 596 7.02 -15.92 13.52
CA GLU A 596 8.34 -16.29 13.05
C GLU A 596 9.45 -15.55 13.81
N TYR A 597 9.23 -14.29 14.17
CA TYR A 597 10.17 -13.48 14.94
C TYR A 597 10.27 -13.94 16.41
N LEU A 598 9.14 -14.23 17.04
CA LEU A 598 9.08 -14.62 18.46
C LEU A 598 9.39 -16.11 18.70
N PHE A 599 8.97 -16.99 17.80
CA PHE A 599 9.06 -18.44 17.95
C PHE A 599 9.85 -19.10 16.81
N PRO A 600 11.13 -18.73 16.61
CA PRO A 600 11.95 -19.35 15.58
C PRO A 600 12.13 -20.85 15.85
N ILE A 601 12.16 -21.65 14.77
CA ILE A 601 12.21 -23.11 14.88
C ILE A 601 13.57 -23.57 15.39
N VAL A 602 13.59 -24.19 16.58
CA VAL A 602 14.78 -24.86 17.14
C VAL A 602 14.50 -26.35 17.33
N LYS A 603 15.23 -27.20 16.61
CA LYS A 603 15.10 -28.66 16.73
C LYS A 603 15.95 -29.17 17.89
N ILE A 604 15.30 -29.74 18.91
CA ILE A 604 15.98 -30.29 20.10
C ILE A 604 15.85 -31.82 20.05
N PRO A 605 16.95 -32.56 19.81
CA PRO A 605 16.92 -34.01 19.84
C PRO A 605 16.62 -34.55 21.25
N ALA A 606 16.12 -35.79 21.34
CA ALA A 606 15.91 -36.46 22.61
C ALA A 606 17.23 -36.59 23.40
N ASP A 607 17.15 -36.50 24.74
CA ASP A 607 18.28 -36.54 25.68
C ASP A 607 19.31 -35.39 25.53
N CYS A 608 19.01 -34.34 24.76
CA CYS A 608 19.77 -33.08 24.70
C CYS A 608 19.20 -32.04 25.68
N THR A 609 19.98 -31.01 25.97
CA THR A 609 19.55 -29.84 26.77
C THR A 609 19.83 -28.55 26.00
N THR A 610 19.18 -27.47 26.41
CA THR A 610 19.34 -26.13 25.84
C THR A 610 20.04 -25.22 26.84
N GLU A 611 21.06 -24.50 26.39
CA GLU A 611 21.85 -23.56 27.19
C GLU A 611 22.01 -22.25 26.41
N LEU A 612 22.23 -21.14 27.12
CA LEU A 612 22.59 -19.87 26.49
C LEU A 612 24.06 -19.92 26.06
N ASN A 613 24.37 -19.41 24.87
CA ASN A 613 25.76 -19.25 24.45
C ASN A 613 26.42 -18.01 25.07
N HIS A 614 27.72 -17.85 24.85
CA HIS A 614 28.48 -16.74 25.43
C HIS A 614 27.95 -15.36 25.01
N ASN A 615 27.60 -15.17 23.72
CA ASN A 615 27.08 -13.90 23.23
C ASN A 615 25.70 -13.57 23.82
N ALA A 616 24.87 -14.59 24.06
CA ALA A 616 23.59 -14.43 24.73
C ALA A 616 23.78 -13.98 26.20
N TYR A 617 24.76 -14.54 26.91
CA TYR A 617 25.12 -14.04 28.24
C TYR A 617 25.59 -12.59 28.18
N LEU A 618 26.50 -12.21 27.27
CA LEU A 618 26.96 -10.82 27.13
C LEU A 618 25.79 -9.86 26.85
N PHE A 619 24.85 -10.26 26.00
CA PHE A 619 23.63 -9.49 25.76
C PHE A 619 22.83 -9.29 27.04
N LEU A 620 22.52 -10.37 27.75
CA LEU A 620 21.72 -10.31 28.99
C LEU A 620 22.43 -9.50 30.08
N GLN A 621 23.76 -9.58 30.16
CA GLN A 621 24.56 -8.75 31.06
C GLN A 621 24.40 -7.26 30.70
N SER A 622 24.52 -6.91 29.42
CA SER A 622 24.31 -5.52 28.98
C SER A 622 22.89 -5.03 29.27
N VAL A 623 21.88 -5.90 29.12
CA VAL A 623 20.49 -5.58 29.46
C VAL A 623 20.32 -5.38 30.97
N PHE A 624 20.99 -6.17 31.81
CA PHE A 624 20.97 -5.96 33.26
C PHE A 624 21.58 -4.60 33.61
N ASP A 625 22.81 -4.33 33.15
CA ASP A 625 23.56 -3.12 33.48
C ASP A 625 22.83 -1.85 32.99
N LYS A 626 22.12 -1.97 31.86
CA LYS A 626 21.25 -0.93 31.29
C LYS A 626 20.07 -0.54 32.22
N HIS A 627 19.62 -1.47 33.05
CA HIS A 627 18.45 -1.26 33.93
C HIS A 627 18.81 -1.13 35.42
N ASP A 628 20.00 -1.55 35.85
CA ASP A 628 20.57 -1.29 37.18
C ASP A 628 21.08 0.17 37.27
N LYS A 629 20.16 1.09 37.58
CA LYS A 629 20.39 2.54 37.55
C LYS A 629 21.12 3.02 38.78
N ASP A 630 20.89 2.39 39.93
CA ASP A 630 21.55 2.73 41.18
C ASP A 630 22.90 1.99 41.38
N ARG A 631 23.22 1.05 40.48
CA ARG A 631 24.49 0.29 40.41
C ARG A 631 24.71 -0.54 41.66
N ASP A 632 23.64 -1.09 42.23
CA ASP A 632 23.68 -1.93 43.41
C ASP A 632 23.91 -3.42 43.09
N CYS A 633 24.06 -3.76 41.79
CA CYS A 633 24.17 -5.13 41.28
C CYS A 633 22.91 -5.98 41.56
N ALA A 634 21.76 -5.34 41.74
CA ALA A 634 20.44 -5.94 41.80
C ALA A 634 19.42 -5.14 40.97
N LEU A 635 18.24 -5.72 40.77
CA LEU A 635 17.12 -5.05 40.12
C LEU A 635 16.01 -4.86 41.12
N SER A 636 15.78 -3.60 41.49
CA SER A 636 14.62 -3.17 42.26
C SER A 636 13.30 -3.44 41.50
N PRO A 637 12.14 -3.49 42.18
CA PRO A 637 10.85 -3.67 41.52
C PRO A 637 10.57 -2.64 40.41
N GLU A 638 11.02 -1.40 40.60
CA GLU A 638 10.93 -0.31 39.63
C GLU A 638 11.77 -0.57 38.38
N GLU A 639 12.99 -1.08 38.54
CA GLU A 639 13.90 -1.41 37.44
C GLU A 639 13.46 -2.66 36.68
N VAL A 640 12.96 -3.68 37.39
CA VAL A 640 12.30 -4.85 36.77
C VAL A 640 11.10 -4.40 35.94
N LYS A 641 10.29 -3.47 36.47
CA LYS A 641 9.16 -2.91 35.73
C LYS A 641 9.63 -2.10 34.51
N ASP A 642 10.75 -1.40 34.60
CA ASP A 642 11.36 -0.65 33.49
C ASP A 642 11.87 -1.58 32.37
N LEU A 643 12.63 -2.61 32.74
CA LEU A 643 13.12 -3.68 31.87
C LEU A 643 11.98 -4.31 31.06
N PHE A 644 10.88 -4.64 31.73
CA PHE A 644 9.74 -5.30 31.09
C PHE A 644 8.76 -4.35 30.40
N LYS A 645 9.07 -3.04 30.27
CA LYS A 645 8.22 -2.14 29.45
C LYS A 645 8.23 -2.48 27.96
N VAL A 646 9.22 -3.25 27.48
CA VAL A 646 9.25 -3.76 26.10
C VAL A 646 8.51 -5.09 25.93
N PHE A 647 7.97 -5.65 27.01
CA PHE A 647 7.18 -6.88 27.02
C PHE A 647 5.68 -6.54 26.98
N PRO A 648 4.85 -7.40 26.36
CA PRO A 648 3.39 -7.23 26.37
C PRO A 648 2.75 -7.60 27.72
N TYR A 649 3.45 -8.32 28.59
CA TYR A 649 3.00 -8.75 29.92
C TYR A 649 4.18 -8.81 30.90
N MET A 650 3.93 -9.01 32.21
CA MET A 650 4.97 -9.24 33.20
C MET A 650 5.47 -10.70 33.11
N PRO A 651 6.70 -10.96 32.61
CA PRO A 651 7.15 -12.32 32.29
C PRO A 651 7.53 -13.14 33.53
N TRP A 652 7.81 -12.47 34.65
CA TRP A 652 8.29 -13.10 35.88
C TRP A 652 7.25 -12.96 36.99
N GLY A 653 6.86 -14.09 37.57
CA GLY A 653 6.00 -14.15 38.74
C GLY A 653 6.75 -13.79 40.03
N PRO A 654 6.01 -13.61 41.14
CA PRO A 654 6.61 -13.28 42.44
C PRO A 654 7.44 -14.43 43.05
N ASP A 655 7.33 -15.64 42.49
CA ASP A 655 8.11 -16.84 42.83
C ASP A 655 9.55 -16.79 42.30
N VAL A 656 9.83 -15.97 41.27
CA VAL A 656 11.18 -15.81 40.71
C VAL A 656 12.16 -15.31 41.76
N ASN A 657 11.76 -14.35 42.60
CA ASN A 657 12.56 -13.88 43.73
C ASN A 657 12.90 -15.00 44.71
N ASN A 658 12.20 -16.14 44.71
CA ASN A 658 12.52 -17.32 45.51
C ASN A 658 13.11 -18.49 44.72
N THR A 659 13.37 -18.29 43.44
CA THR A 659 13.99 -19.26 42.56
C THR A 659 15.48 -19.00 42.37
N VAL A 660 15.89 -17.73 42.47
CA VAL A 660 17.26 -17.27 42.18
C VAL A 660 17.86 -16.48 43.35
N CYS A 661 19.15 -16.15 43.26
CA CYS A 661 19.82 -15.32 44.24
C CYS A 661 19.20 -13.91 44.30
N THR A 662 19.00 -13.41 45.52
CA THR A 662 18.52 -12.04 45.78
C THR A 662 19.43 -11.36 46.80
N ASN A 663 19.43 -10.03 46.81
CA ASN A 663 20.09 -9.24 47.85
C ASN A 663 19.29 -9.29 49.18
N ASP A 664 19.74 -8.56 50.19
CA ASP A 664 19.11 -8.51 51.51
C ASP A 664 17.68 -7.93 51.49
N GLN A 665 17.34 -7.14 50.47
CA GLN A 665 16.00 -6.58 50.26
C GLN A 665 15.07 -7.52 49.49
N GLY A 666 15.58 -8.66 49.01
CA GLY A 666 14.83 -9.61 48.18
C GLY A 666 14.79 -9.24 46.70
N TRP A 667 15.60 -8.28 46.26
CA TRP A 667 15.72 -7.87 44.86
C TRP A 667 16.63 -8.83 44.11
N ILE A 668 16.35 -9.08 42.83
CA ILE A 668 17.07 -10.07 42.01
C ILE A 668 18.47 -9.54 41.74
N THR A 669 19.52 -10.26 42.16
CA THR A 669 20.90 -9.82 41.89
C THR A 669 21.29 -10.07 40.45
N TYR A 670 22.40 -9.48 39.99
CA TYR A 670 23.02 -9.78 38.69
C TYR A 670 23.14 -11.29 38.43
N GLN A 671 23.69 -12.03 39.39
CA GLN A 671 23.82 -13.48 39.25
C GLN A 671 22.46 -14.18 39.28
N GLY A 672 21.50 -13.67 40.05
CA GLY A 672 20.13 -14.17 40.08
C GLY A 672 19.42 -13.98 38.74
N TYR A 673 19.61 -12.82 38.10
CA TYR A 673 19.06 -12.49 36.79
C TYR A 673 19.57 -13.47 35.72
N LEU A 674 20.89 -13.68 35.63
CA LEU A 674 21.47 -14.65 34.70
C LEU A 674 21.01 -16.09 35.02
N SER A 675 20.85 -16.43 36.30
CA SER A 675 20.32 -17.74 36.73
C SER A 675 18.88 -17.94 36.26
N GLN A 676 18.04 -16.91 36.32
CA GLN A 676 16.64 -16.99 35.88
C GLN A 676 16.53 -17.22 34.37
N TRP A 677 17.37 -16.53 33.58
CA TRP A 677 17.46 -16.77 32.14
C TRP A 677 17.99 -18.17 31.81
N THR A 678 19.00 -18.62 32.54
CA THR A 678 19.56 -19.98 32.40
C THR A 678 18.50 -21.05 32.71
N LEU A 679 17.72 -20.84 33.77
CA LEU A 679 16.62 -21.71 34.15
C LEU A 679 15.54 -21.77 33.07
N THR A 680 15.10 -20.59 32.61
CA THR A 680 14.07 -20.47 31.57
C THR A 680 14.53 -21.17 30.30
N THR A 681 15.77 -20.96 29.87
CA THR A 681 16.36 -21.59 28.68
C THR A 681 16.41 -23.12 28.80
N TYR A 682 16.71 -23.65 29.99
CA TYR A 682 16.82 -25.09 30.21
C TYR A 682 15.45 -25.78 30.27
N LEU A 683 14.44 -25.13 30.85
CA LEU A 683 13.10 -25.72 31.05
C LEU A 683 12.13 -25.45 29.89
N ASP A 684 12.14 -24.23 29.35
CA ASP A 684 11.22 -23.74 28.31
C ASP A 684 11.97 -22.80 27.35
N VAL A 685 12.71 -23.42 26.43
CA VAL A 685 13.49 -22.70 25.41
C VAL A 685 12.64 -21.80 24.51
N GLN A 686 11.38 -22.18 24.21
CA GLN A 686 10.49 -21.38 23.37
C GLN A 686 10.15 -20.06 24.06
N ARG A 687 9.86 -20.10 25.37
CA ARG A 687 9.66 -18.88 26.17
C ARG A 687 10.93 -18.04 26.26
N SER A 688 12.09 -18.67 26.37
CA SER A 688 13.36 -17.93 26.35
C SER A 688 13.59 -17.20 25.02
N LEU A 689 13.25 -17.83 23.89
CA LEU A 689 13.35 -17.22 22.56
C LEU A 689 12.36 -16.06 22.40
N GLU A 690 11.12 -16.23 22.86
CA GLU A 690 10.09 -15.19 22.89
C GLU A 690 10.58 -13.96 23.67
N TYR A 691 11.13 -14.17 24.87
CA TYR A 691 11.64 -13.09 25.72
C TYR A 691 12.85 -12.37 25.10
N LEU A 692 13.76 -13.11 24.45
CA LEU A 692 14.87 -12.52 23.68
C LEU A 692 14.36 -11.70 22.49
N GLY A 693 13.26 -12.15 21.86
CA GLY A 693 12.54 -11.41 20.84
C GLY A 693 12.00 -10.09 21.38
N TYR A 694 11.33 -10.09 22.54
CA TYR A 694 10.84 -8.85 23.16
C TYR A 694 11.97 -7.86 23.49
N LEU A 695 13.12 -8.34 23.94
CA LEU A 695 14.32 -7.53 24.18
C LEU A 695 15.07 -7.10 22.90
N GLY A 696 14.74 -7.67 21.74
CA GLY A 696 15.36 -7.31 20.47
C GLY A 696 16.74 -7.93 20.21
N TYR A 697 17.04 -9.10 20.78
CA TYR A 697 18.37 -9.74 20.67
C TYR A 697 18.86 -9.89 19.21
N SER A 698 18.04 -10.48 18.33
CA SER A 698 18.42 -10.67 16.92
C SER A 698 18.68 -9.36 16.17
N ILE A 699 18.08 -8.26 16.62
CA ILE A 699 18.23 -6.94 16.01
C ILE A 699 19.56 -6.33 16.47
N ILE A 700 19.80 -6.31 17.78
CA ILE A 700 20.99 -5.69 18.40
C ILE A 700 22.27 -6.42 17.97
N TYR A 701 22.26 -7.75 17.92
CA TYR A 701 23.40 -8.56 17.50
C TYR A 701 23.40 -8.90 15.99
N GLU A 702 22.49 -8.32 15.22
CA GLU A 702 22.36 -8.51 13.76
C GLU A 702 22.37 -10.00 13.34
N GLN A 703 21.61 -10.82 14.07
CA GLN A 703 21.46 -12.27 13.80
C GLN A 703 20.18 -12.54 13.02
N GLU A 704 20.12 -13.68 12.32
CA GLU A 704 18.92 -14.11 11.59
C GLU A 704 17.71 -14.34 12.51
N SER A 705 17.92 -14.87 13.72
CA SER A 705 16.84 -15.12 14.68
C SER A 705 17.34 -15.23 16.12
N GLN A 706 16.39 -15.28 17.08
CA GLN A 706 16.70 -15.50 18.50
C GLN A 706 17.35 -16.87 18.76
N ALA A 707 17.18 -17.84 17.85
CA ALA A 707 17.76 -19.17 17.97
C ALA A 707 19.30 -19.14 18.00
N ALA A 708 19.91 -18.10 17.42
CA ALA A 708 21.35 -17.89 17.45
C ALA A 708 21.90 -17.72 18.88
N ALA A 709 21.06 -17.43 19.88
CA ALA A 709 21.44 -17.32 21.29
C ALA A 709 21.56 -18.70 21.99
N ILE A 710 21.03 -19.76 21.39
CA ILE A 710 20.85 -21.07 22.05
C ILE A 710 21.91 -22.07 21.58
N THR A 711 22.55 -22.73 22.53
CA THR A 711 23.38 -23.92 22.33
C THR A 711 22.58 -25.17 22.66
N VAL A 712 22.36 -26.03 21.66
CA VAL A 712 21.81 -27.37 21.90
C VAL A 712 22.96 -28.32 22.24
N THR A 713 22.95 -28.84 23.46
CA THR A 713 23.99 -29.76 23.93
C THR A 713 23.87 -31.11 23.23
N ARG A 714 24.95 -31.89 23.21
CA ARG A 714 24.91 -33.23 22.64
C ARG A 714 24.12 -34.21 23.53
N ASN A 715 23.73 -35.33 22.92
CA ASN A 715 22.95 -36.37 23.58
C ASN A 715 23.66 -36.93 24.83
N LYS A 716 22.94 -37.01 25.95
CA LYS A 716 23.45 -37.50 27.25
C LYS A 716 24.09 -38.88 27.20
N ARG A 717 23.64 -39.77 26.32
CA ARG A 717 24.21 -41.12 26.15
C ARG A 717 25.67 -41.04 25.69
N ILE A 718 26.00 -40.07 24.84
CA ILE A 718 27.35 -39.83 24.36
C ILE A 718 28.24 -39.33 25.51
N ASP A 719 27.71 -38.45 26.37
CA ASP A 719 28.42 -37.98 27.56
C ASP A 719 28.76 -39.13 28.52
N LEU A 720 27.80 -40.03 28.76
CA LEU A 720 28.02 -41.21 29.62
C LEU A 720 29.02 -42.20 29.01
N GLN A 721 28.98 -42.42 27.70
CA GLN A 721 29.92 -43.29 26.99
C GLN A 721 31.34 -42.72 27.01
N LYS A 722 31.48 -41.41 26.73
CA LYS A 722 32.77 -40.71 26.74
C LYS A 722 33.27 -40.36 28.14
N LYS A 723 32.43 -40.54 29.17
CA LYS A 723 32.72 -40.18 30.57
C LYS A 723 33.14 -38.71 30.74
N GLN A 724 32.63 -37.84 29.87
CA GLN A 724 32.94 -36.41 29.83
C GLN A 724 31.73 -35.68 29.28
N THR A 725 31.40 -34.52 29.86
CA THR A 725 30.34 -33.63 29.36
C THR A 725 30.89 -32.23 29.16
N GLN A 726 30.30 -31.51 28.21
CA GLN A 726 30.55 -30.08 27.97
C GLN A 726 29.41 -29.20 28.49
N ARG A 727 28.38 -29.81 29.10
CA ARG A 727 27.26 -29.07 29.68
C ARG A 727 27.74 -28.10 30.76
N SER A 728 27.04 -26.98 30.85
CA SER A 728 27.24 -25.98 31.90
C SER A 728 26.13 -26.03 32.95
N VAL A 729 24.96 -26.60 32.60
CA VAL A 729 23.78 -26.67 33.47
C VAL A 729 23.44 -28.12 33.80
N PHE A 730 23.26 -28.43 35.08
CA PHE A 730 22.91 -29.77 35.57
C PHE A 730 21.65 -29.75 36.42
N ARG A 731 20.70 -30.65 36.11
CA ARG A 731 19.45 -30.78 36.88
C ARG A 731 19.57 -31.83 37.98
N CYS A 732 19.17 -31.45 39.19
CA CYS A 732 19.07 -32.28 40.38
C CYS A 732 17.61 -32.37 40.86
N ASN A 733 17.03 -33.57 40.83
CA ASN A 733 15.68 -33.76 41.35
C ASN A 733 15.73 -34.11 42.84
N VAL A 734 15.00 -33.34 43.64
CA VAL A 734 14.93 -33.44 45.10
C VAL A 734 13.64 -34.17 45.48
N LEU A 735 13.79 -35.42 45.93
CA LEU A 735 12.72 -36.37 46.18
C LEU A 735 12.66 -36.72 47.67
N GLY A 736 11.47 -36.69 48.25
CA GLY A 736 11.29 -36.97 49.67
C GLY A 736 9.83 -36.86 50.11
N ALA A 737 9.51 -37.47 51.24
CA ALA A 737 8.16 -37.42 51.81
C ALA A 737 7.68 -35.98 52.08
N ARG A 738 6.37 -35.78 52.19
CA ARG A 738 5.82 -34.48 52.60
C ARG A 738 6.37 -34.08 53.97
N GLY A 739 6.84 -32.85 54.10
CA GLY A 739 7.44 -32.34 55.34
C GLY A 739 8.91 -32.76 55.57
N SER A 740 9.56 -33.47 54.63
CA SER A 740 10.96 -33.87 54.78
C SER A 740 11.98 -32.74 54.66
N GLY A 741 11.55 -31.49 54.42
CA GLY A 741 12.45 -30.33 54.34
C GLY A 741 13.03 -30.05 52.95
N LYS A 742 12.43 -30.57 51.88
CA LYS A 742 12.84 -30.34 50.48
C LYS A 742 12.93 -28.86 50.12
N SER A 743 11.87 -28.08 50.33
CA SER A 743 11.87 -26.64 50.01
C SER A 743 12.95 -25.87 50.78
N GLY A 744 13.21 -26.27 52.04
CA GLY A 744 14.29 -25.68 52.82
C GLY A 744 15.67 -25.99 52.24
N PHE A 745 15.87 -27.20 51.72
CA PHE A 745 17.08 -27.59 51.00
C PHE A 745 17.27 -26.78 49.71
N LEU A 746 16.20 -26.45 48.98
CA LEU A 746 16.27 -25.57 47.80
C LEU A 746 16.66 -24.14 48.21
N GLN A 747 15.97 -23.55 49.18
CA GLN A 747 16.22 -22.17 49.60
C GLN A 747 17.61 -22.00 50.25
N ALA A 748 18.10 -23.03 50.92
CA ALA A 748 19.45 -23.03 51.48
C ALA A 748 20.55 -22.94 50.39
N PHE A 749 20.29 -23.44 49.18
CA PHE A 749 21.21 -23.29 48.06
C PHE A 749 21.39 -21.81 47.65
N LEU A 750 20.31 -21.05 47.76
CA LEU A 750 20.28 -19.59 47.55
C LEU A 750 20.84 -18.81 48.75
N GLY A 751 21.41 -19.49 49.76
CA GLY A 751 22.01 -18.87 50.95
C GLY A 751 21.02 -18.51 52.05
N ARG A 752 19.76 -18.98 51.99
CA ARG A 752 18.70 -18.57 52.92
C ARG A 752 18.55 -19.54 54.07
N ASN A 753 18.75 -19.06 55.29
CA ASN A 753 18.52 -19.84 56.51
C ASN A 753 17.02 -20.01 56.82
N LEU A 754 16.71 -20.85 57.81
CA LEU A 754 15.33 -21.18 58.19
C LEU A 754 14.53 -19.95 58.66
N GLN A 755 15.18 -18.96 59.28
CA GLN A 755 14.51 -17.73 59.73
C GLN A 755 14.01 -16.90 58.55
N TYR A 756 14.83 -16.76 57.50
CA TYR A 756 14.44 -16.09 56.26
C TYR A 756 13.30 -16.85 55.57
N GLN A 757 13.46 -18.17 55.44
CA GLN A 757 12.48 -19.02 54.76
C GLN A 757 11.07 -18.94 55.36
N ARG A 758 10.94 -18.74 56.67
CA ARG A 758 9.64 -18.55 57.35
C ARG A 758 8.90 -17.26 56.96
N ARG A 759 9.61 -16.28 56.38
CA ARG A 759 9.02 -15.03 55.89
C ARG A 759 8.51 -15.14 54.45
N ILE A 760 8.85 -16.22 53.74
CA ILE A 760 8.41 -16.46 52.37
C ILE A 760 6.90 -16.76 52.41
N ARG A 761 6.14 -15.98 51.63
CA ARG A 761 4.69 -16.19 51.48
C ARG A 761 4.42 -17.45 50.67
N GLU A 762 3.29 -18.11 50.95
CA GLU A 762 2.88 -19.34 50.25
C GLU A 762 2.77 -19.14 48.72
N ASP A 763 2.21 -18.02 48.28
CA ASP A 763 2.03 -17.67 46.87
C ASP A 763 3.34 -17.28 46.15
N HIS A 764 4.43 -17.11 46.90
CA HIS A 764 5.75 -16.80 46.35
C HIS A 764 6.70 -18.01 46.40
N LYS A 765 6.22 -19.19 46.81
CA LYS A 765 7.05 -20.39 46.87
C LYS A 765 7.37 -20.90 45.46
N SER A 766 8.64 -21.23 45.23
CA SER A 766 9.10 -21.87 44.02
C SER A 766 9.42 -23.33 44.24
N LEU A 767 9.15 -24.15 43.22
CA LEU A 767 9.57 -25.55 43.14
C LEU A 767 10.99 -25.70 42.59
N PHE A 768 11.61 -24.60 42.20
CA PHE A 768 12.93 -24.57 41.59
C PHE A 768 13.88 -23.69 42.40
N ALA A 769 15.16 -24.04 42.39
CA ALA A 769 16.22 -23.16 42.83
C ALA A 769 17.45 -23.34 41.93
N ILE A 770 18.02 -22.24 41.45
CA ILE A 770 19.20 -22.28 40.57
C ILE A 770 20.24 -21.25 41.00
N SER A 771 21.51 -21.66 40.97
CA SER A 771 22.66 -20.82 41.26
C SER A 771 23.93 -21.49 40.72
N THR A 772 25.07 -20.81 40.82
CA THR A 772 26.36 -21.35 40.40
C THR A 772 27.06 -22.14 41.51
N THR A 773 27.83 -23.14 41.09
CA THR A 773 28.70 -23.98 41.92
C THR A 773 30.05 -24.12 41.24
N TYR A 774 31.11 -24.29 42.01
CA TYR A 774 32.48 -24.41 41.50
C TYR A 774 32.99 -25.83 41.69
N VAL A 775 33.20 -26.55 40.59
CA VAL A 775 33.73 -27.92 40.60
C VAL A 775 35.11 -27.92 39.97
N TYR A 776 36.14 -28.17 40.78
CA TYR A 776 37.55 -28.18 40.34
C TYR A 776 37.96 -26.91 39.56
N GLY A 777 37.50 -25.74 40.01
CA GLY A 777 37.77 -24.44 39.38
C GLY A 777 36.88 -24.12 38.17
N GLN A 778 35.98 -25.01 37.77
CA GLN A 778 35.00 -24.74 36.71
C GLN A 778 33.68 -24.27 37.32
N GLU A 779 33.19 -23.12 36.88
CA GLU A 779 31.85 -22.64 37.24
C GLU A 779 30.79 -23.41 36.45
N LYS A 780 29.74 -23.87 37.15
CA LYS A 780 28.60 -24.62 36.60
C LYS A 780 27.32 -24.22 37.29
N TYR A 781 26.20 -24.27 36.56
CA TYR A 781 24.87 -24.08 37.13
C TYR A 781 24.32 -25.41 37.67
N LEU A 782 23.82 -25.37 38.90
CA LEU A 782 23.03 -26.44 39.48
C LEU A 782 21.57 -25.99 39.55
N LEU A 783 20.68 -26.77 38.95
CA LEU A 783 19.24 -26.56 38.95
C LEU A 783 18.61 -27.60 39.87
N LEU A 784 18.08 -27.17 41.01
CA LEU A 784 17.33 -28.01 41.94
C LEU A 784 15.84 -27.96 41.59
N HIS A 785 15.20 -29.12 41.52
CA HIS A 785 13.76 -29.25 41.30
C HIS A 785 13.14 -30.06 42.44
N GLU A 786 12.23 -29.45 43.20
CA GLU A 786 11.44 -30.13 44.23
C GLU A 786 10.32 -30.94 43.58
N VAL A 787 10.44 -32.26 43.64
CA VAL A 787 9.42 -33.17 43.10
C VAL A 787 8.38 -33.43 44.18
N MET A 788 7.11 -33.18 43.86
CA MET A 788 6.00 -33.36 44.78
C MET A 788 5.62 -34.83 44.92
N PRO A 789 5.41 -35.33 46.16
CA PRO A 789 5.18 -36.76 46.43
C PRO A 789 3.72 -37.21 46.17
N ASP A 790 2.84 -36.34 45.67
CA ASP A 790 1.40 -36.58 45.59
C ASP A 790 0.98 -37.58 44.49
N PHE A 791 1.94 -38.06 43.68
CA PHE A 791 1.70 -39.06 42.65
C PHE A 791 2.22 -40.44 43.08
N ASP A 792 1.35 -41.46 43.01
CA ASP A 792 1.71 -42.87 43.25
C ASP A 792 2.82 -43.38 42.30
N PHE A 793 3.03 -42.66 41.18
CA PHE A 793 4.05 -42.93 40.18
C PHE A 793 4.75 -41.62 39.76
N LEU A 794 6.08 -41.65 39.66
CA LEU A 794 6.87 -40.56 39.08
C LEU A 794 6.77 -40.58 37.55
N SER A 795 6.58 -39.41 36.93
CA SER A 795 6.56 -39.29 35.47
C SER A 795 7.97 -39.42 34.87
N GLU A 796 8.08 -39.66 33.56
CA GLU A 796 9.39 -39.63 32.87
C GLU A 796 10.11 -38.28 33.05
N ALA A 797 9.35 -37.18 33.13
CA ALA A 797 9.88 -35.84 33.38
C ALA A 797 10.50 -35.71 34.80
N ASP A 798 9.85 -36.31 35.80
CA ASP A 798 10.33 -36.35 37.19
C ASP A 798 11.56 -37.25 37.39
N LEU A 799 11.80 -38.18 36.46
CA LEU A 799 12.95 -39.08 36.48
C LEU A 799 14.13 -38.52 35.66
N ALA A 800 13.86 -37.65 34.69
CA ALA A 800 14.87 -36.99 33.89
C ALA A 800 15.69 -36.01 34.74
N CYS A 801 16.90 -36.40 35.14
CA CYS A 801 17.84 -35.52 35.85
C CYS A 801 19.28 -36.05 35.71
N ASP A 802 20.25 -35.21 36.05
CA ASP A 802 21.67 -35.54 36.02
C ASP A 802 22.15 -36.11 37.36
N VAL A 803 21.48 -35.78 38.46
CA VAL A 803 21.71 -36.34 39.80
C VAL A 803 20.40 -36.35 40.59
N VAL A 804 20.24 -37.31 41.50
CA VAL A 804 19.07 -37.44 42.38
C VAL A 804 19.46 -37.16 43.82
N CYS A 805 18.65 -36.35 44.48
CA CYS A 805 18.76 -36.03 45.89
C CYS A 805 17.57 -36.64 46.66
N LEU A 806 17.82 -37.71 47.42
CA LEU A 806 16.84 -38.40 48.25
C LEU A 806 16.85 -37.83 49.67
N VAL A 807 15.81 -37.09 50.03
CA VAL A 807 15.72 -36.33 51.27
C VAL A 807 14.76 -36.98 52.26
N TYR A 808 15.27 -37.32 53.45
CA TYR A 808 14.47 -37.78 54.58
C TYR A 808 14.72 -36.93 55.82
N ASP A 809 13.72 -36.83 56.69
CA ASP A 809 13.75 -36.05 57.93
C ASP A 809 14.15 -36.95 59.09
N ILE A 810 15.27 -36.61 59.75
CA ILE A 810 15.80 -37.42 60.85
C ILE A 810 14.85 -37.49 62.05
N ASN A 811 13.94 -36.52 62.20
CA ASN A 811 12.97 -36.45 63.30
C ASN A 811 11.62 -37.11 62.93
N SER A 812 11.45 -37.55 61.68
CA SER A 812 10.25 -38.27 61.22
C SER A 812 10.56 -39.75 60.98
N PRO A 813 9.95 -40.69 61.72
CA PRO A 813 10.33 -42.10 61.69
C PRO A 813 9.96 -42.80 60.38
N ARG A 814 9.01 -42.29 59.59
CA ARG A 814 8.59 -42.91 58.32
C ARG A 814 9.15 -42.22 57.08
N SER A 815 9.91 -41.14 57.23
CA SER A 815 10.36 -40.34 56.09
C SER A 815 11.35 -41.08 55.19
N PHE A 816 12.22 -41.93 55.76
CA PHE A 816 13.21 -42.69 55.00
C PHE A 816 12.62 -43.82 54.15
N GLU A 817 11.47 -44.37 54.56
CA GLU A 817 10.76 -45.42 53.80
C GLU A 817 10.47 -44.96 52.37
N TYR A 818 10.05 -43.70 52.21
CA TYR A 818 9.82 -43.08 50.91
C TYR A 818 11.08 -43.10 50.03
N CYS A 819 12.22 -42.64 50.56
CA CYS A 819 13.49 -42.62 49.83
C CYS A 819 13.90 -44.03 49.37
N ALA A 820 13.75 -45.02 50.26
CA ALA A 820 14.09 -46.41 49.95
C ALA A 820 13.16 -47.00 48.87
N LYS A 821 11.86 -46.71 48.93
CA LYS A 821 10.86 -47.13 47.92
C LYS A 821 11.19 -46.54 46.55
N VAL A 822 11.36 -45.22 46.48
CA VAL A 822 11.65 -44.49 45.23
C VAL A 822 12.96 -44.96 44.60
N TYR A 823 14.03 -45.10 45.41
CA TYR A 823 15.31 -45.61 44.91
C TYR A 823 15.20 -47.01 44.30
N LYS A 824 14.56 -47.94 45.02
CA LYS A 824 14.38 -49.32 44.54
C LYS A 824 13.53 -49.41 43.28
N GLN A 825 12.51 -48.56 43.17
CA GLN A 825 11.57 -48.61 42.07
C GLN A 825 12.15 -47.98 40.78
N TYR A 826 12.92 -46.90 40.90
CA TYR A 826 13.31 -46.09 39.72
C TYR A 826 14.82 -45.93 39.50
N PHE A 827 15.65 -46.04 40.54
CA PHE A 827 17.05 -45.65 40.46
C PHE A 827 18.05 -46.78 40.73
N ILE A 828 17.59 -47.97 41.15
CA ILE A 828 18.47 -49.11 41.46
C ILE A 828 19.28 -49.58 40.25
N ASP A 829 18.65 -49.62 39.07
CA ASP A 829 19.27 -50.00 37.79
C ASP A 829 19.58 -48.77 36.90
N SER A 830 19.41 -47.56 37.44
CA SER A 830 19.67 -46.31 36.71
C SER A 830 21.15 -45.95 36.71
N LYS A 831 21.59 -45.26 35.65
CA LYS A 831 22.92 -44.65 35.57
C LYS A 831 22.99 -43.28 36.26
N THR A 832 21.86 -42.75 36.73
CA THR A 832 21.80 -41.47 37.41
C THR A 832 22.33 -41.61 38.85
N PRO A 833 23.35 -40.83 39.25
CA PRO A 833 23.86 -40.84 40.62
C PRO A 833 22.81 -40.43 41.64
N CYS A 834 22.82 -41.06 42.82
CA CYS A 834 21.91 -40.73 43.92
C CYS A 834 22.67 -40.36 45.20
N VAL A 835 22.22 -39.32 45.89
CA VAL A 835 22.69 -38.91 47.21
C VAL A 835 21.55 -38.97 48.20
N VAL A 836 21.79 -39.53 49.39
CA VAL A 836 20.82 -39.54 50.49
C VAL A 836 21.16 -38.41 51.46
N ILE A 837 20.19 -37.53 51.74
CA ILE A 837 20.32 -36.39 52.65
C ILE A 837 19.40 -36.60 53.86
N ALA A 838 20.00 -36.47 55.03
CA ALA A 838 19.37 -36.52 56.34
C ALA A 838 19.12 -35.09 56.83
N THR A 839 17.95 -34.54 56.50
CA THR A 839 17.60 -33.13 56.81
C THR A 839 17.14 -32.95 58.26
N LYS A 840 17.13 -31.69 58.70
CA LYS A 840 16.81 -31.26 60.07
C LYS A 840 17.76 -31.89 61.09
N SER A 841 19.04 -31.97 60.72
CA SER A 841 20.10 -32.53 61.57
C SER A 841 20.30 -31.80 62.90
N ASP A 842 19.67 -30.64 63.08
CA ASP A 842 19.58 -29.90 64.33
C ASP A 842 18.56 -30.48 65.33
N LEU A 843 17.66 -31.35 64.88
CA LEU A 843 16.65 -32.00 65.72
C LEU A 843 17.12 -33.37 66.24
N HIS A 844 16.40 -33.93 67.21
CA HIS A 844 16.69 -35.26 67.74
C HIS A 844 16.43 -36.35 66.67
N GLU A 845 17.45 -37.14 66.35
CA GLU A 845 17.36 -38.27 65.42
C GLU A 845 16.49 -39.39 66.01
N VAL A 846 15.45 -39.79 65.29
CA VAL A 846 14.57 -40.91 65.65
C VAL A 846 14.88 -42.14 64.81
N ARG A 847 14.62 -43.33 65.37
CA ARG A 847 14.77 -44.59 64.65
C ARG A 847 13.81 -44.62 63.44
N GLN A 848 14.38 -44.79 62.25
CA GLN A 848 13.61 -44.90 61.02
C GLN A 848 12.90 -46.27 60.96
N HIS A 849 11.58 -46.24 60.74
CA HIS A 849 10.69 -47.39 60.61
C HIS A 849 10.79 -47.99 59.19
N TYR A 850 11.97 -48.49 58.87
CA TYR A 850 12.22 -49.27 57.67
C TYR A 850 13.09 -50.48 58.02
N SER A 851 13.04 -51.52 57.19
CA SER A 851 13.74 -52.80 57.44
C SER A 851 15.26 -52.68 57.64
N LEU A 852 15.88 -51.63 57.07
CA LEU A 852 17.31 -51.32 57.21
C LEU A 852 17.47 -49.89 57.74
N SER A 853 18.54 -49.62 58.51
CA SER A 853 18.90 -48.23 58.81
C SER A 853 19.34 -47.49 57.54
N PRO A 854 19.24 -46.14 57.48
CA PRO A 854 19.72 -45.36 56.33
C PRO A 854 21.18 -45.64 55.95
N HIS A 855 22.05 -45.81 56.95
CA HIS A 855 23.46 -46.17 56.76
C HIS A 855 23.63 -47.56 56.14
N GLU A 856 22.90 -48.56 56.62
CA GLU A 856 22.94 -49.92 56.09
C GLU A 856 22.36 -50.01 54.68
N PHE A 857 21.30 -49.25 54.40
CA PHE A 857 20.72 -49.14 53.08
C PHE A 857 21.73 -48.56 52.07
N CYS A 858 22.36 -47.42 52.39
CA CYS A 858 23.39 -46.84 51.53
C CYS A 858 24.54 -47.82 51.29
N ARG A 859 25.04 -48.47 52.34
CA ARG A 859 26.11 -49.48 52.24
C ARG A 859 25.71 -50.66 51.35
N LYS A 860 24.49 -51.18 51.50
CA LYS A 860 23.96 -52.29 50.70
C LYS A 860 23.87 -51.94 49.21
N HIS A 861 23.48 -50.72 48.91
CA HIS A 861 23.28 -50.23 47.54
C HIS A 861 24.48 -49.45 46.97
N LYS A 862 25.63 -49.46 47.65
CA LYS A 862 26.87 -48.75 47.26
C LYS A 862 26.66 -47.24 47.04
N LEU A 863 25.73 -46.64 47.78
CA LEU A 863 25.55 -45.20 47.85
C LEU A 863 26.49 -44.60 48.90
N HIS A 864 26.77 -43.30 48.78
CA HIS A 864 27.45 -42.59 49.86
C HIS A 864 26.63 -42.61 51.16
N PRO A 865 27.29 -42.57 52.34
CA PRO A 865 26.59 -42.46 53.62
C PRO A 865 25.61 -41.28 53.63
N PRO A 866 24.47 -41.39 54.33
CA PRO A 866 23.53 -40.27 54.48
C PRO A 866 24.25 -38.99 54.94
N GLN A 867 24.05 -37.89 54.22
CA GLN A 867 24.69 -36.61 54.52
C GLN A 867 23.79 -35.80 55.45
N PRO A 868 24.23 -35.44 56.68
CA PRO A 868 23.44 -34.59 57.57
C PRO A 868 23.32 -33.18 57.01
N PHE A 869 22.14 -32.57 57.13
CA PHE A 869 21.87 -31.23 56.63
C PHE A 869 20.86 -30.49 57.51
N THR A 870 21.10 -29.20 57.74
CA THR A 870 20.14 -28.31 58.40
C THR A 870 20.17 -26.92 57.76
N CYS A 871 18.99 -26.29 57.73
CA CYS A 871 18.84 -24.87 57.38
C CYS A 871 18.80 -23.97 58.63
N ASN A 872 18.77 -24.55 59.82
CA ASN A 872 18.66 -23.84 61.09
C ASN A 872 20.04 -23.37 61.58
N SER A 873 20.67 -22.50 60.80
CA SER A 873 21.94 -21.84 61.10
C SER A 873 21.74 -20.34 61.28
N THR A 874 22.59 -19.70 62.09
CA THR A 874 22.66 -18.23 62.20
C THR A 874 23.14 -17.62 60.89
N ASP A 875 24.17 -18.23 60.29
CA ASP A 875 24.76 -17.81 59.02
C ASP A 875 24.12 -18.54 57.82
N ALA A 876 24.57 -18.20 56.61
CA ALA A 876 24.15 -18.88 55.39
C ALA A 876 24.43 -20.40 55.46
N PRO A 877 23.50 -21.26 55.02
CA PRO A 877 23.71 -22.71 55.05
C PRO A 877 24.93 -23.16 54.22
N ASN A 878 25.60 -24.24 54.68
CA ASN A 878 26.78 -24.78 53.99
C ASN A 878 26.44 -25.22 52.56
N LYS A 879 27.27 -24.78 51.58
CA LYS A 879 27.10 -25.09 50.16
C LYS A 879 27.85 -26.33 49.64
N ASP A 880 28.68 -26.98 50.45
CA ASP A 880 29.52 -28.13 50.05
C ASP A 880 28.72 -29.27 49.41
N ILE A 881 27.51 -29.52 49.93
CA ILE A 881 26.63 -30.58 49.43
C ILE A 881 26.17 -30.32 48.00
N TYR A 882 25.95 -29.05 47.63
CA TYR A 882 25.56 -28.67 46.27
C TYR A 882 26.73 -28.83 45.31
N THR A 883 27.93 -28.42 45.71
CA THR A 883 29.16 -28.68 44.95
C THR A 883 29.36 -30.17 44.71
N ARG A 884 29.07 -31.02 45.70
CA ARG A 884 29.12 -32.47 45.56
C ARG A 884 28.05 -33.02 44.61
N LEU A 885 26.82 -32.51 44.67
CA LEU A 885 25.75 -32.87 43.72
C LEU A 885 26.17 -32.53 42.28
N THR A 886 26.70 -31.32 42.04
CA THR A 886 27.23 -30.93 40.73
C THR A 886 28.39 -31.82 40.30
N THR A 887 29.31 -32.14 41.21
CA THR A 887 30.45 -33.03 40.92
C THR A 887 29.97 -34.41 40.48
N MET A 888 28.95 -34.96 41.15
CA MET A 888 28.36 -36.25 40.79
C MET A 888 27.63 -36.19 39.45
N ALA A 889 26.94 -35.08 39.13
CA ALA A 889 26.30 -34.87 37.84
C ALA A 889 27.32 -34.78 36.69
N MET A 890 28.44 -34.08 36.90
CA MET A 890 29.53 -33.95 35.92
C MET A 890 30.30 -35.26 35.71
N TYR A 891 30.53 -36.00 36.79
CA TYR A 891 31.33 -37.24 36.78
C TYR A 891 30.56 -38.43 37.37
N PRO A 892 29.46 -38.91 36.74
CA PRO A 892 28.64 -40.00 37.27
C PRO A 892 29.40 -41.29 37.56
N HIS A 893 30.46 -41.54 36.80
CA HIS A 893 31.32 -42.72 36.91
C HIS A 893 32.31 -42.64 38.08
N MET A 894 32.68 -41.45 38.55
CA MET A 894 33.58 -41.28 39.69
C MET A 894 32.85 -41.40 41.02
N ALA A 895 31.55 -41.08 41.06
CA ALA A 895 30.69 -41.23 42.23
C ALA A 895 30.63 -42.67 42.78
N GLN A 896 30.80 -43.68 41.93
CA GLN A 896 30.87 -45.10 42.34
C GLN A 896 32.28 -45.55 42.76
N ALA A 897 33.32 -44.82 42.35
CA ALA A 897 34.72 -45.16 42.58
C ALA A 897 35.26 -44.65 43.93
N ASP A 898 34.70 -43.57 44.48
CA ASP A 898 35.10 -43.01 45.78
C ASP A 898 34.84 -43.96 46.98
N LEU A 899 34.05 -45.04 46.82
CA LEU A 899 33.94 -46.10 47.83
C LEU A 899 35.14 -47.07 47.84
N LYS A 900 36.00 -47.04 46.81
CA LYS A 900 37.16 -47.94 46.65
C LYS A 900 38.39 -47.17 46.16
N ASN A 901 39.04 -46.40 47.04
CA ASN A 901 40.51 -46.20 47.11
C ASN A 901 40.89 -44.79 47.61
N SER A 902 41.38 -44.73 48.86
CA SER A 902 42.17 -43.58 49.35
C SER A 902 43.57 -43.50 48.69
N THR A 903 43.96 -44.49 47.88
CA THR A 903 45.29 -44.61 47.26
C THR A 903 45.39 -44.05 45.84
N PHE A 904 44.28 -43.71 45.18
CA PHE A 904 44.29 -43.19 43.81
C PHE A 904 44.66 -41.70 43.75
N TRP A 905 44.16 -40.88 44.69
CA TRP A 905 44.46 -39.45 44.77
C TRP A 905 45.95 -39.16 44.98
N LEU A 906 46.68 -40.05 45.66
CA LEU A 906 48.13 -39.98 45.85
C LEU A 906 48.92 -40.29 44.57
N ARG A 907 48.31 -40.98 43.59
CA ARG A 907 48.90 -41.27 42.28
C ARG A 907 48.47 -40.25 41.21
N ALA A 908 47.25 -39.73 41.30
CA ALA A 908 46.73 -38.69 40.42
C ALA A 908 47.40 -37.33 40.67
N SER A 909 47.71 -36.99 41.93
CA SER A 909 48.48 -35.78 42.26
C SER A 909 49.90 -35.84 41.70
N VAL A 910 50.58 -36.98 41.80
CA VAL A 910 51.93 -37.18 41.22
C VAL A 910 51.88 -37.13 39.69
N GLY A 911 50.84 -37.68 39.06
CA GLY A 911 50.65 -37.62 37.61
C GLY A 911 50.40 -36.21 37.08
N ALA A 912 49.55 -35.43 37.75
CA ALA A 912 49.23 -34.05 37.35
C ALA A 912 50.45 -33.12 37.42
N THR A 913 51.32 -33.29 38.42
CA THR A 913 52.58 -32.53 38.52
C THR A 913 53.54 -32.88 37.39
N VAL A 914 53.63 -34.14 36.99
CA VAL A 914 54.47 -34.58 35.86
C VAL A 914 53.95 -34.04 34.53
N PHE A 915 52.62 -34.01 34.31
CA PHE A 915 52.02 -33.43 33.11
C PHE A 915 52.13 -31.89 33.06
N ALA A 916 52.02 -31.20 34.19
CA ALA A 916 52.23 -29.75 34.26
C ALA A 916 53.69 -29.37 33.99
N VAL A 917 54.65 -30.16 34.49
CA VAL A 917 56.09 -29.95 34.24
C VAL A 917 56.45 -30.26 32.78
N LEU A 918 55.88 -31.31 32.18
CA LEU A 918 56.07 -31.63 30.76
C LEU A 918 55.39 -30.59 29.84
N GLY A 919 54.18 -30.13 30.20
CA GLY A 919 53.47 -29.08 29.47
C GLY A 919 54.18 -27.73 29.54
N PHE A 920 54.74 -27.36 30.70
CA PHE A 920 55.54 -26.15 30.87
C PHE A 920 56.89 -26.23 30.12
N ALA A 921 57.51 -27.42 30.08
CA ALA A 921 58.71 -27.66 29.27
C ALA A 921 58.41 -27.56 27.77
N MET A 922 57.28 -28.10 27.30
CA MET A 922 56.85 -28.05 25.91
C MET A 922 56.41 -26.63 25.49
N TYR A 923 55.75 -25.89 26.39
CA TYR A 923 55.43 -24.47 26.24
C TYR A 923 56.69 -23.61 26.14
N ARG A 924 57.74 -23.88 26.94
CA ARG A 924 59.05 -23.21 26.82
C ARG A 924 59.79 -23.55 25.52
N VAL A 925 59.67 -24.77 25.00
CA VAL A 925 60.28 -25.15 23.72
C VAL A 925 59.56 -24.48 22.53
N LEU A 926 58.22 -24.38 22.58
CA LEU A 926 57.42 -23.68 21.57
C LEU A 926 57.61 -22.15 21.61
N LEU A 927 57.78 -21.55 22.80
CA LEU A 927 58.15 -20.14 22.94
C LEU A 927 59.55 -19.84 22.43
N LYS A 928 60.49 -20.79 22.54
CA LYS A 928 61.86 -20.63 22.03
C LYS A 928 61.94 -20.70 20.50
N GLN A 929 61.00 -21.38 19.83
CA GLN A 929 60.89 -21.37 18.37
C GLN A 929 60.19 -20.13 17.80
N ARG A 930 59.39 -19.39 18.59
CA ARG A 930 58.77 -18.12 18.16
C ARG A 930 59.62 -16.87 18.40
N LEU A 931 60.75 -16.99 19.10
CA LEU A 931 61.60 -15.86 19.50
C LEU A 931 62.89 -15.72 18.65
N GLU A 932 63.07 -16.52 17.59
CA GLU A 932 64.17 -16.36 16.62
C GLU A 932 63.74 -15.74 15.28
N GLU A 933 62.47 -15.35 15.12
CA GLU A 933 61.99 -14.51 14.01
C GLU A 933 61.45 -13.18 14.55
N CYS A 934 62.34 -12.28 15.00
CA CYS A 934 62.21 -10.81 14.89
C CYS A 934 63.27 -10.08 15.75
N GLU A 935 64.40 -9.70 15.14
CA GLU A 935 65.21 -8.52 15.47
C GLU A 935 65.57 -7.85 14.13
N GLN A 936 64.88 -6.77 13.73
CA GLN A 936 65.25 -5.32 13.85
C GLN A 936 66.09 -4.77 12.65
N PRO A 937 66.20 -3.44 12.42
CA PRO A 937 65.41 -2.26 12.86
C PRO A 937 65.25 -1.12 11.79
N ASP A 938 64.42 -0.09 12.10
CA ASP A 938 64.74 1.37 12.13
C ASP A 938 63.48 2.26 11.90
N ARG A 939 63.03 3.03 12.93
CA ARG A 939 63.26 4.47 13.20
C ARG A 939 62.52 5.43 12.23
N GLN A 940 61.80 6.49 12.63
CA GLN A 940 61.56 7.13 13.93
C GLN A 940 60.49 8.24 13.77
N SER A 941 59.73 8.51 14.85
CA SER A 941 59.23 9.83 15.34
C SER A 941 58.26 10.67 14.49
N SER A 942 57.22 11.33 15.01
CA SER A 942 56.76 11.63 16.38
C SER A 942 55.49 12.49 16.24
N SER A 943 54.39 12.18 16.94
CA SER A 943 53.90 12.84 18.19
C SER A 943 52.98 14.05 17.91
N THR A 944 51.99 14.46 18.72
CA THR A 944 51.71 14.37 20.18
C THR A 944 50.29 15.00 20.33
N SER A 945 49.27 14.39 20.96
CA SER A 945 48.90 14.37 22.40
C SER A 945 48.44 15.72 23.01
N VAL A 946 47.83 15.64 24.22
CA VAL A 946 47.69 16.65 25.32
C VAL A 946 46.20 16.99 25.65
N CYS A 947 45.71 17.08 26.89
CA CYS A 947 46.27 16.82 28.23
C CYS A 947 45.21 16.80 29.33
N SER A 948 45.65 16.28 30.49
CA SER A 948 45.22 16.58 31.85
C SER A 948 45.55 18.03 32.30
N TYR A 949 44.69 18.62 33.12
CA TYR A 949 44.90 19.91 33.79
C TYR A 949 45.76 19.79 35.06
N SER A 950 46.67 20.76 35.27
CA SER A 950 46.88 21.54 36.51
C SER A 950 47.90 22.67 36.27
N ASP A 951 47.40 23.91 36.32
CA ASP A 951 47.97 25.23 36.68
C ASP A 951 49.37 25.70 36.25
N GLY A 952 49.41 26.97 35.78
CA GLY A 952 50.60 27.83 35.83
C GLY A 952 50.71 28.87 34.72
N VAL A 953 50.34 30.12 35.02
CA VAL A 953 50.33 31.32 34.15
C VAL A 953 51.74 31.83 33.81
N MET A 954 52.03 32.19 32.54
CA MET A 954 52.52 33.53 32.11
C MET A 954 52.78 33.67 30.59
N GLU A 955 52.13 34.68 30.01
CA GLU A 955 52.41 35.59 28.88
C GLU A 955 53.44 35.33 27.75
N SER A 956 52.90 35.40 26.53
CA SER A 956 53.34 36.17 25.34
C SER A 956 54.47 35.69 24.38
N PRO A 957 54.27 35.77 23.03
CA PRO A 957 55.20 35.35 21.96
C PRO A 957 55.86 36.58 21.24
N PRO A 958 56.70 36.45 20.17
CA PRO A 958 56.16 36.36 18.79
C PRO A 958 57.06 35.78 17.65
N ALA A 959 56.42 35.63 16.46
CA ALA A 959 56.87 35.92 15.08
C ALA A 959 57.62 34.88 14.17
N ARG A 960 56.91 34.44 13.09
CA ARG A 960 57.13 34.57 11.61
C ARG A 960 58.56 34.41 10.99
N PRO A 961 58.74 34.29 9.64
CA PRO A 961 58.00 33.60 8.54
C PRO A 961 58.92 32.97 7.42
N LEU A 962 58.30 32.52 6.30
CA LEU A 962 58.71 32.60 4.86
C LEU A 962 59.11 31.35 4.01
N SER A 963 58.40 31.24 2.88
CA SER A 963 58.83 31.07 1.46
C SER A 963 58.91 29.68 0.77
N ALA A 964 58.35 29.67 -0.47
CA ALA A 964 58.24 28.65 -1.54
C ALA A 964 59.55 28.58 -2.41
N PRO A 965 59.66 27.97 -3.65
CA PRO A 965 58.70 27.29 -4.55
C PRO A 965 59.22 26.01 -5.35
N SER A 966 58.38 25.56 -6.31
CA SER A 966 58.34 24.52 -7.40
C SER A 966 59.53 24.33 -8.41
N PRO A 967 59.45 23.63 -9.60
CA PRO A 967 58.77 22.41 -10.15
C PRO A 967 59.66 21.47 -11.07
N SER A 968 59.11 20.40 -11.71
CA SER A 968 59.13 20.08 -13.20
C SER A 968 59.18 18.60 -13.71
N THR A 969 58.30 18.29 -14.70
CA THR A 969 58.40 17.54 -16.00
C THR A 969 58.53 15.99 -16.22
N HIS A 970 57.49 15.43 -16.89
CA HIS A 970 57.35 14.52 -18.08
C HIS A 970 58.35 13.39 -18.51
N THR A 971 57.82 12.22 -18.97
CA THR A 971 57.86 11.67 -20.38
C THR A 971 57.27 10.23 -20.58
N HIS A 972 56.94 9.87 -21.84
CA HIS A 972 56.11 8.76 -22.40
C HIS A 972 56.88 7.60 -23.13
N ARG A 973 56.24 6.41 -23.33
CA ARG A 973 56.16 5.48 -24.53
C ARG A 973 55.88 4.00 -24.10
N GLU A 974 54.95 3.16 -24.58
CA GLU A 974 54.41 2.64 -25.88
C GLU A 974 55.03 1.31 -26.42
N THR A 975 54.19 0.28 -26.71
CA THR A 975 54.08 -0.62 -27.93
C THR A 975 53.24 -1.92 -27.68
N ARG A 976 52.07 -2.16 -28.35
CA ARG A 976 51.70 -3.02 -29.55
C ARG A 976 51.76 -4.58 -29.38
N SER A 977 50.92 -5.51 -29.92
CA SER A 977 49.61 -5.58 -30.63
C SER A 977 49.24 -7.04 -31.13
N VAL A 978 47.99 -7.56 -30.89
CA VAL A 978 46.96 -8.15 -31.86
C VAL A 978 47.15 -9.59 -32.51
N PRO A 979 46.19 -10.36 -33.17
CA PRO A 979 44.69 -10.31 -33.43
C PRO A 979 43.80 -11.63 -33.37
N SER A 980 42.46 -11.46 -33.52
CA SER A 980 41.47 -12.12 -34.47
C SER A 980 40.20 -12.77 -33.82
N ALA A 981 38.96 -12.79 -34.35
CA ALA A 981 38.22 -12.06 -35.41
C ALA A 981 36.69 -12.40 -35.39
N LEU A 982 35.88 -11.53 -36.03
CA LEU A 982 34.53 -11.69 -36.66
C LEU A 982 33.25 -11.21 -35.91
N SER A 983 32.46 -10.43 -36.66
CA SER A 983 31.27 -9.61 -36.32
C SER A 983 30.01 -10.11 -37.08
N PRO A 984 28.80 -9.54 -36.86
CA PRO A 984 28.40 -8.29 -37.52
C PRO A 984 27.59 -7.29 -36.65
N ARG A 985 27.54 -6.04 -37.13
CA ARG A 985 27.02 -4.80 -36.51
C ARG A 985 25.49 -4.63 -36.59
N LEU A 986 24.90 -3.96 -35.60
CA LEU A 986 23.79 -2.96 -35.66
C LEU A 986 23.75 -2.22 -34.28
N PRO A 987 23.09 -1.05 -34.15
CA PRO A 987 23.73 0.22 -33.82
C PRO A 987 23.75 0.62 -32.33
N LEU A 988 24.63 1.57 -32.04
CA LEU A 988 24.86 2.28 -30.78
C LEU A 988 23.60 2.60 -29.97
N TYR A 989 23.48 1.97 -28.80
CA TYR A 989 22.83 2.50 -27.60
C TYR A 989 23.85 2.38 -26.47
N GLN A 990 24.52 3.48 -26.15
CA GLN A 990 25.40 3.57 -24.98
C GLN A 990 25.10 4.90 -24.29
N GLU A 991 23.96 4.92 -23.59
CA GLU A 991 23.58 5.87 -22.54
C GLU A 991 22.26 5.36 -21.95
N LEU A 992 22.34 4.39 -21.04
CA LEU A 992 21.27 3.92 -20.16
C LEU A 992 21.93 2.95 -19.16
N ASN A 993 22.75 3.52 -18.27
CA ASN A 993 23.27 2.88 -17.06
C ASN A 993 23.49 3.97 -16.00
N SER A 994 22.46 4.80 -15.82
CA SER A 994 22.42 5.89 -14.84
C SER A 994 21.01 6.08 -14.26
N GLU A 995 20.32 4.96 -13.98
CA GLU A 995 19.05 4.94 -13.24
C GLU A 995 19.16 4.08 -11.96
N GLU A 996 20.35 4.02 -11.36
CA GLU A 996 20.57 3.54 -9.98
C GLU A 996 20.63 4.68 -8.96
N ALA A 997 20.12 5.87 -9.31
CA ALA A 997 20.13 7.08 -8.47
C ALA A 997 18.81 7.33 -7.72
N VAL A 998 18.12 6.26 -7.26
CA VAL A 998 16.89 6.37 -6.45
C VAL A 998 17.13 6.11 -4.95
N TYR A 999 18.33 5.69 -4.54
CA TYR A 999 18.64 5.37 -3.14
C TYR A 999 19.45 6.40 -2.35
N GLU A 1000 19.66 7.62 -2.88
CA GLU A 1000 20.51 8.64 -2.23
C GLU A 1000 19.79 9.88 -1.64
N ASN A 1001 18.46 9.92 -1.58
CA ASN A 1001 17.73 11.13 -1.15
C ASN A 1001 16.78 10.95 0.04
N THR A 1002 17.20 10.15 1.03
CA THR A 1002 16.43 9.97 2.27
C THR A 1002 16.45 11.21 3.17
N LEU A 1003 17.39 12.17 3.01
CA LEU A 1003 17.45 13.38 3.86
C LEU A 1003 17.80 14.73 3.23
N LEU A 1004 18.23 14.81 1.96
CA LEU A 1004 18.64 16.10 1.35
C LEU A 1004 17.50 16.95 0.75
N ALA A 1005 16.25 16.48 0.75
CA ALA A 1005 15.11 17.21 0.17
C ALA A 1005 14.32 18.05 1.20
N LEU A 1006 14.91 18.38 2.34
CA LEU A 1006 14.27 19.21 3.36
C LEU A 1006 14.31 20.72 3.07
N ASP A 1007 15.05 21.17 2.05
CA ASP A 1007 15.38 22.61 1.90
C ASP A 1007 15.03 23.29 0.55
N TYR A 1008 14.34 22.64 -0.41
CA TYR A 1008 14.17 23.23 -1.76
C TYR A 1008 12.74 23.49 -2.27
N ARG A 1009 11.71 23.52 -1.42
CA ARG A 1009 10.34 23.90 -1.84
C ARG A 1009 9.67 25.05 -1.07
N HIS A 1010 10.43 25.83 -0.30
CA HIS A 1010 9.88 26.98 0.44
C HIS A 1010 10.39 28.37 0.02
N GLN A 1011 11.03 28.50 -1.15
CA GLN A 1011 11.34 29.82 -1.73
C GLN A 1011 10.94 29.86 -3.21
N ASN A 1012 9.70 30.28 -3.47
CA ASN A 1012 9.27 31.16 -4.57
C ASN A 1012 7.76 30.95 -4.82
N GLY A 1013 6.97 31.89 -4.29
CA GLY A 1013 5.52 31.90 -4.45
C GLY A 1013 4.83 33.11 -3.81
N GLU A 1014 5.50 34.26 -3.74
CA GLU A 1014 4.87 35.58 -3.67
C GLU A 1014 5.61 36.50 -4.64
N LEU A 1015 5.18 36.46 -5.90
CA LEU A 1015 5.04 37.56 -6.87
C LEU A 1015 4.54 37.01 -8.21
#